data_AF-A0A5D9A1L6-F1
#
_entry.id   AF-A0A5D9A1L6-F1
#
_cell.length_a   1.000
_cell.length_b   1.000
_cell.length_c   1.000
_cell.angle_alpha   90.00
_cell.angle_beta   90.00
_cell.angle_gamma   90.00
#
_symmetry.space_group_name_H-M   'P 1'
#
loop_
_entity.id
_entity.type
_entity.pdbx_description
1 polymer ?
#
loop_
_entity_poly.entity_id
_entity_poly.type
_entity_poly.pdbx_seq_one_letter_code
_entity_poly.pdbx_strand_id
1 'polypeptide(L)'
;MKLLYFISLFFFLCIQGQVYTTQWYNMDNGLPQNSIKDIVKDKYGFIWLSMEGRVLRYDGNNFVEYKNFKLKNLSFGDFSGSIQKDSICVFNTSEKDVLLISRRRPNIISSGPMLNSESSAGNKIYKQLFKNNFTVRYVSLINSFFICLNTGSYYFENNTILYVDNKNKNRIPIDLKFPRSRLRRLFVHGDYAFVADVKNKKVLQLYRGKYSYLNAPSVYTDPETKIYWQQITGQVFMISHGKIYRSEFSEGKLKLTYLLEYKDIDKDISGAMFYDEVPRKLYIGSSINGLKILSLSDFSVSRKNQPYQDEVCYAAIPYGDDSVLTQEGIIYFPGSSERLYRAPQSYDKRYILEDNTGNLVYRENNSIHIRYKNTGFTKYDSISFKGKEMNGLYKSAGLYMASFVSGMQSYLYLFKEDHFKEIERIIPCKDKIDAVLRYDENLLYLGSSGGIYVYSLAGNKVIRLIGKGLPVKQIIRTRDGNVWFTTYNRGIYLIKDHKVIRLPSDKNAFLTNAHYLLEDRNSNLWISSDNGLFKVNKNTLLQYMKAPKGVVTYYRYTKKHGLLNNEFNGSANPCAHQLNDGQFVFPSMEGFVFFNPEKTKTYYPKAQNLYLERARVKGKMIQLKDKLFLECGYKNAELYIDIPYYSDLENIYLQAKLSDSKDSPWINIKSDKTFRMANIEPGNYNLIVRFLSSDTGKFIYKTIPVEVEAHFYQTLFFKILIAVIVIFIVLMIIQIRTNFLRLKNKVLKNTIDHKDKQLLATHNKLKNESDYQKKLIESISHDITTPVKFIALLSQELNQSEDLKTQKKYFDSIYKTSEQLYKFTLSLKEYTELYKQENTDDDEYSFYDLIETKRLLFEEIAAQKNTFIYNFCDHQLKTGLNKNILLAVFHNIIDNAVKNTSNGEITITTTSEESHIEIKITDTGSGMSDEQMIYYSELFKKKENEHMTFKNYGLGLHMVVQLMMKINSEMTFHQNTPKGTLIKILIKI
;
A
#
# COMPACT_ATOMS: atom_id res chain seq x y z
N MET A 1 68.94 -27.69 -4.12
CA MET A 1 67.81 -27.30 -4.99
C MET A 1 66.52 -28.11 -4.79
N LYS A 2 66.54 -29.44 -4.54
CA LYS A 2 65.30 -30.21 -4.32
C LYS A 2 64.55 -29.88 -3.00
N LEU A 3 65.25 -29.45 -1.95
CA LEU A 3 64.62 -29.03 -0.68
C LEU A 3 63.90 -27.67 -0.79
N LEU A 4 64.43 -26.74 -1.59
CA LEU A 4 63.76 -25.44 -1.86
C LEU A 4 62.49 -25.61 -2.69
N TYR A 5 62.45 -26.54 -3.65
CA TYR A 5 61.22 -26.90 -4.37
C TYR A 5 60.19 -27.56 -3.44
N PHE A 6 60.64 -28.35 -2.46
CA PHE A 6 59.75 -28.98 -1.49
C PHE A 6 59.16 -27.98 -0.48
N ILE A 7 59.95 -26.98 -0.05
CA ILE A 7 59.48 -25.90 0.84
C ILE A 7 58.60 -24.89 0.07
N SER A 8 58.88 -24.64 -1.22
CA SER A 8 58.03 -23.83 -2.10
C SER A 8 56.65 -24.47 -2.34
N LEU A 9 56.55 -25.82 -2.35
CA LEU A 9 55.26 -26.51 -2.45
C LEU A 9 54.38 -26.39 -1.18
N PHE A 10 54.98 -26.16 -0.01
CA PHE A 10 54.22 -25.97 1.24
C PHE A 10 53.73 -24.54 1.45
N PHE A 11 54.30 -23.56 0.74
CA PHE A 11 53.83 -22.16 0.81
C PHE A 11 52.59 -21.86 -0.06
N PHE A 12 52.10 -22.82 -0.85
CA PHE A 12 50.95 -22.62 -1.76
C PHE A 12 49.66 -23.37 -1.37
N LEU A 13 49.58 -23.95 -0.17
CA LEU A 13 48.40 -24.70 0.28
C LEU A 13 47.77 -24.16 1.57
N CYS A 14 47.83 -22.85 1.80
CA CYS A 14 46.75 -22.20 2.54
C CYS A 14 45.56 -22.03 1.60
N ILE A 15 44.84 -23.13 1.33
CA ILE A 15 43.47 -23.04 0.83
C ILE A 15 42.66 -22.46 1.99
N GLN A 16 42.65 -21.12 2.11
CA GLN A 16 41.68 -20.45 2.96
C GLN A 16 40.30 -20.86 2.47
N GLY A 17 39.48 -21.33 3.41
CA GLY A 17 38.12 -21.70 3.09
C GLY A 17 37.37 -20.52 2.49
N GLN A 18 36.54 -20.77 1.48
CA GLN A 18 35.76 -19.69 0.91
C GLN A 18 34.88 -19.06 2.00
N VAL A 19 34.93 -17.74 2.14
CA VAL A 19 34.12 -17.00 3.11
C VAL A 19 32.63 -17.25 2.84
N TYR A 20 31.84 -17.43 3.89
CA TYR A 20 30.40 -17.64 3.78
C TYR A 20 29.64 -16.96 4.90
N THR A 21 28.36 -16.71 4.67
CA THR A 21 27.40 -16.30 5.70
C THR A 21 26.50 -17.46 6.05
N THR A 22 25.94 -17.45 7.26
CA THR A 22 25.02 -18.48 7.72
C THR A 22 23.63 -17.91 7.98
N GLN A 23 22.61 -18.71 7.70
CA GLN A 23 21.23 -18.42 8.06
C GLN A 23 20.56 -19.72 8.51
N TRP A 24 19.79 -19.64 9.59
CA TRP A 24 18.98 -20.74 10.08
C TRP A 24 17.50 -20.45 9.86
N TYR A 25 16.76 -21.47 9.42
CA TYR A 25 15.31 -21.52 9.54
C TYR A 25 14.92 -22.68 10.45
N ASN A 26 14.16 -22.39 11.49
CA ASN A 26 13.65 -23.32 12.50
C ASN A 26 12.17 -22.97 12.81
N MET A 27 11.61 -23.58 13.85
CA MET A 27 10.23 -23.30 14.30
C MET A 27 9.97 -21.85 14.69
N ASP A 28 10.99 -21.13 15.15
CA ASP A 28 10.83 -19.75 15.64
C ASP A 28 10.81 -18.74 14.50
N ASN A 29 11.36 -19.08 13.33
CA ASN A 29 11.61 -18.09 12.27
C ASN A 29 11.27 -18.56 10.84
N GLY A 30 10.41 -19.57 10.69
CA GLY A 30 9.70 -19.80 9.41
C GLY A 30 9.35 -21.24 9.06
N LEU A 31 9.96 -22.24 9.70
CA LEU A 31 9.56 -23.63 9.51
C LEU A 31 8.42 -24.01 10.45
N PRO A 32 7.49 -24.88 10.04
CA PRO A 32 6.46 -25.39 10.94
C PRO A 32 6.98 -26.53 11.86
N GLN A 33 8.13 -27.12 11.54
CA GLN A 33 8.86 -28.10 12.36
C GLN A 33 10.34 -28.16 11.94
N ASN A 34 11.20 -28.65 12.84
CA ASN A 34 12.64 -28.65 12.61
C ASN A 34 13.17 -29.89 11.85
N SER A 35 12.43 -30.98 11.76
CA SER A 35 12.94 -32.22 11.17
C SER A 35 12.86 -32.20 9.65
N ILE A 36 13.98 -31.92 8.98
CA ILE A 36 14.11 -31.99 7.52
C ILE A 36 14.64 -33.36 7.12
N LYS A 37 13.89 -34.06 6.26
CA LYS A 37 14.24 -35.40 5.80
C LYS A 37 15.04 -35.34 4.51
N ASP A 38 14.61 -34.54 3.54
CA ASP A 38 15.28 -34.43 2.24
C ASP A 38 15.06 -33.06 1.58
N ILE A 39 15.92 -32.69 0.63
CA ILE A 39 15.91 -31.39 -0.07
C ILE A 39 16.07 -31.63 -1.58
N VAL A 40 15.24 -31.00 -2.41
CA VAL A 40 15.40 -31.04 -3.88
C VAL A 40 14.97 -29.72 -4.51
N LYS A 41 15.61 -29.29 -5.60
CA LYS A 41 15.14 -28.14 -6.38
C LYS A 41 14.41 -28.63 -7.63
N ASP A 42 13.19 -28.15 -7.85
CA ASP A 42 12.42 -28.49 -9.04
C ASP A 42 12.90 -27.74 -10.30
N LYS A 43 12.38 -28.13 -11.46
CA LYS A 43 12.76 -27.50 -12.75
C LYS A 43 12.28 -26.04 -12.88
N TYR A 44 11.37 -25.61 -12.00
CA TYR A 44 10.82 -24.25 -11.96
C TYR A 44 11.65 -23.33 -11.07
N GLY A 45 12.58 -23.90 -10.30
CA GLY A 45 13.52 -23.21 -9.43
C GLY A 45 13.12 -23.20 -7.96
N PHE A 46 12.00 -23.81 -7.55
CA PHE A 46 11.61 -23.89 -6.14
C PHE A 46 12.34 -25.03 -5.43
N ILE A 47 12.76 -24.78 -4.19
CA ILE A 47 13.32 -25.81 -3.33
C ILE A 47 12.18 -26.47 -2.56
N TRP A 48 12.15 -27.80 -2.57
CA TRP A 48 11.21 -28.62 -1.83
C TRP A 48 11.92 -29.28 -0.66
N LEU A 49 11.26 -29.24 0.50
CA LEU A 49 11.71 -29.88 1.73
C LEU A 49 10.68 -30.93 2.13
N SER A 50 11.12 -32.18 2.33
CA SER A 50 10.28 -33.20 2.95
C SER A 50 10.44 -33.19 4.45
N MET A 51 9.33 -33.33 5.16
CA MET A 51 9.27 -33.37 6.62
C MET A 51 8.18 -34.34 7.08
N GLU A 52 8.08 -34.60 8.38
CA GLU A 52 7.04 -35.46 8.92
C GLU A 52 5.63 -34.89 8.64
N GLY A 53 4.83 -35.61 7.84
CA GLY A 53 3.45 -35.28 7.49
C GLY A 53 3.24 -34.11 6.55
N ARG A 54 4.30 -33.51 6.01
CA ARG A 54 4.19 -32.36 5.10
C ARG A 54 5.37 -32.23 4.15
N VAL A 55 5.13 -31.51 3.06
CA VAL A 55 6.19 -30.98 2.19
C VAL A 55 6.08 -29.47 2.13
N LEU A 56 7.23 -28.81 2.14
CA LEU A 56 7.33 -27.37 2.00
C LEU A 56 7.88 -27.02 0.63
N ARG A 57 7.32 -25.98 0.01
CA ARG A 57 7.92 -25.31 -1.15
C ARG A 57 8.52 -23.99 -0.69
N TYR A 58 9.83 -23.87 -0.81
CA TYR A 58 10.64 -22.71 -0.47
C TYR A 58 11.03 -21.95 -1.74
N ASP A 59 10.88 -20.64 -1.71
CA ASP A 59 11.19 -19.75 -2.84
C ASP A 59 12.38 -18.82 -2.61
N GLY A 60 13.10 -19.01 -1.49
CA GLY A 60 14.21 -18.15 -1.05
C GLY A 60 13.84 -17.17 0.07
N ASN A 61 12.54 -16.99 0.35
CA ASN A 61 12.07 -16.19 1.48
C ASN A 61 10.87 -16.82 2.21
N ASN A 62 9.90 -17.33 1.46
CA ASN A 62 8.65 -17.85 1.99
C ASN A 62 8.61 -19.37 1.89
N PHE A 63 8.04 -20.01 2.92
CA PHE A 63 7.69 -21.42 2.89
C PHE A 63 6.19 -21.58 2.65
N VAL A 64 5.83 -22.33 1.61
CA VAL A 64 4.44 -22.74 1.36
C VAL A 64 4.29 -24.16 1.88
N GLU A 65 3.43 -24.32 2.88
CA GLU A 65 3.16 -25.61 3.52
C GLU A 65 2.05 -26.40 2.81
N TYR A 66 2.31 -27.68 2.56
CA TYR A 66 1.32 -28.65 2.11
C TYR A 66 1.27 -29.82 3.10
N LYS A 67 0.15 -29.96 3.83
CA LYS A 67 0.00 -30.91 4.96
C LYS A 67 -1.28 -31.76 4.97
N ASN A 68 -2.36 -31.32 4.33
CA ASN A 68 -3.67 -31.97 4.42
C ASN A 68 -3.84 -33.08 3.36
N PHE A 69 -2.94 -34.06 3.39
CA PHE A 69 -3.01 -35.21 2.50
C PHE A 69 -3.93 -36.28 3.10
N LYS A 70 -4.90 -36.78 2.33
CA LYS A 70 -5.77 -37.89 2.74
C LYS A 70 -5.03 -39.24 2.64
N LEU A 71 -3.91 -39.37 3.37
CA LEU A 71 -3.05 -40.56 3.38
C LEU A 71 -3.15 -41.27 4.73
N LYS A 72 -3.08 -42.61 4.73
CA LYS A 72 -3.08 -43.42 5.96
C LYS A 72 -1.81 -43.21 6.79
N ASN A 73 -0.71 -42.88 6.14
CA ASN A 73 0.58 -42.67 6.77
C ASN A 73 1.21 -41.36 6.27
N LEU A 74 1.62 -40.54 7.23
CA LEU A 74 2.16 -39.20 7.01
C LEU A 74 3.70 -39.16 7.15
N SER A 75 4.37 -40.29 7.38
CA SER A 75 5.83 -40.29 7.48
C SER A 75 6.49 -40.20 6.10
N PHE A 76 6.77 -38.97 5.67
CA PHE A 76 7.43 -38.70 4.40
C PHE A 76 8.95 -38.83 4.51
N GLY A 77 9.54 -39.54 3.54
CA GLY A 77 10.97 -39.78 3.47
C GLY A 77 11.68 -39.00 2.37
N ASP A 78 12.43 -39.72 1.55
CA ASP A 78 13.33 -39.18 0.54
C ASP A 78 12.59 -38.82 -0.75
N PHE A 79 13.12 -37.84 -1.48
CA PHE A 79 12.65 -37.50 -2.82
C PHE A 79 13.16 -38.50 -3.85
N SER A 80 12.28 -38.87 -4.79
CA SER A 80 12.59 -39.76 -5.92
C SER A 80 11.99 -39.25 -7.23
N GLY A 81 12.24 -39.95 -8.34
CA GLY A 81 11.69 -39.60 -9.65
C GLY A 81 12.62 -38.74 -10.50
N SER A 82 12.08 -37.74 -11.20
CA SER A 82 12.83 -36.94 -12.18
C SER A 82 12.45 -35.47 -12.18
N ILE A 83 13.45 -34.60 -11.95
CA ILE A 83 13.29 -33.14 -12.03
C ILE A 83 12.94 -32.72 -13.47
N GLN A 84 13.62 -33.30 -14.48
CA GLN A 84 13.41 -32.95 -15.89
C GLN A 84 12.01 -33.31 -16.38
N LYS A 85 11.49 -34.48 -15.99
CA LYS A 85 10.13 -34.93 -16.33
C LYS A 85 9.03 -34.29 -15.47
N ASP A 86 9.38 -33.42 -14.52
CA ASP A 86 8.43 -32.80 -13.57
C ASP A 86 7.63 -33.83 -12.77
N SER A 87 8.35 -34.86 -12.30
CA SER A 87 7.77 -36.00 -11.61
C SER A 87 8.61 -36.31 -10.36
N ILE A 88 8.65 -35.37 -9.43
CA ILE A 88 9.32 -35.53 -8.14
C ILE A 88 8.34 -36.23 -7.20
N CYS A 89 8.72 -37.34 -6.60
CA CYS A 89 7.86 -38.14 -5.73
C CYS A 89 8.38 -38.13 -4.29
N VAL A 90 7.46 -38.23 -3.33
CA VAL A 90 7.77 -38.44 -1.91
C VAL A 90 7.00 -39.65 -1.42
N PHE A 91 7.72 -40.65 -0.94
CA PHE A 91 7.14 -41.87 -0.41
C PHE A 91 6.70 -41.70 1.04
N ASN A 92 5.59 -42.34 1.39
CA ASN A 92 5.22 -42.60 2.78
C ASN A 92 5.56 -44.05 3.14
N THR A 93 5.69 -44.36 4.42
CA THR A 93 6.06 -45.71 4.91
C THR A 93 5.01 -46.81 4.66
N SER A 94 3.89 -46.53 3.97
CA SER A 94 2.87 -47.51 3.57
C SER A 94 2.85 -47.86 2.07
N GLU A 95 3.72 -47.23 1.27
CA GLU A 95 4.06 -47.46 -0.16
C GLU A 95 2.93 -47.58 -1.22
N LYS A 96 1.64 -47.61 -0.83
CA LYS A 96 0.50 -47.72 -1.76
C LYS A 96 0.12 -46.40 -2.44
N ASP A 97 0.32 -45.28 -1.75
CA ASP A 97 0.01 -43.94 -2.24
C ASP A 97 1.28 -43.07 -2.15
N VAL A 98 1.58 -42.35 -3.23
CA VAL A 98 2.78 -41.54 -3.38
C VAL A 98 2.39 -40.08 -3.60
N LEU A 99 3.16 -39.16 -3.04
CA LEU A 99 2.97 -37.75 -3.30
C LEU A 99 3.80 -37.30 -4.49
N LEU A 100 3.13 -37.03 -5.62
CA LEU A 100 3.74 -36.51 -6.83
C LEU A 100 3.72 -34.98 -6.82
N ILE A 101 4.91 -34.38 -6.74
CA ILE A 101 5.14 -32.97 -7.02
C ILE A 101 5.32 -32.80 -8.53
N SER A 102 4.34 -32.13 -9.15
CA SER A 102 4.35 -31.77 -10.56
C SER A 102 3.68 -30.42 -10.73
N ARG A 103 4.13 -29.61 -11.70
CA ARG A 103 3.61 -28.24 -11.91
C ARG A 103 3.60 -27.41 -10.62
N ARG A 104 4.69 -27.52 -9.84
CA ARG A 104 4.94 -26.83 -8.55
C ARG A 104 3.97 -27.19 -7.41
N ARG A 105 3.27 -28.33 -7.51
CA ARG A 105 2.20 -28.74 -6.58
C ARG A 105 2.27 -30.22 -6.24
N PRO A 106 2.05 -30.60 -4.98
CA PRO A 106 1.92 -31.99 -4.60
C PRO A 106 0.50 -32.50 -4.87
N ASN A 107 0.38 -33.67 -5.49
CA ASN A 107 -0.87 -34.41 -5.69
C ASN A 107 -0.66 -35.87 -5.29
N ILE A 108 -1.69 -36.50 -4.74
CA ILE A 108 -1.63 -37.92 -4.38
C ILE A 108 -1.89 -38.75 -5.64
N ILE A 109 -1.03 -39.73 -5.90
CA ILE A 109 -1.21 -40.74 -6.94
C ILE A 109 -1.08 -42.13 -6.32
N SER A 110 -1.81 -43.11 -6.82
CA SER A 110 -1.58 -44.52 -6.44
C SER A 110 -0.26 -45.01 -7.03
N SER A 111 0.52 -45.77 -6.26
CA SER A 111 1.76 -46.35 -6.78
C SER A 111 1.45 -47.35 -7.91
N GLY A 112 1.78 -46.96 -9.14
CA GLY A 112 1.82 -47.92 -10.24
C GLY A 112 3.04 -48.84 -10.11
N PRO A 113 3.12 -49.96 -10.85
CA PRO A 113 4.24 -50.91 -10.80
C PRO A 113 5.62 -50.30 -11.14
N MET A 114 5.68 -49.10 -11.73
CA MET A 114 6.92 -48.37 -12.00
C MET A 114 7.44 -47.52 -10.83
N LEU A 115 6.69 -47.38 -9.74
CA LEU A 115 6.98 -46.46 -8.62
C LEU A 115 7.28 -47.18 -7.30
N ASN A 116 7.35 -48.51 -7.27
CA ASN A 116 7.59 -49.23 -6.02
C ASN A 116 9.03 -49.04 -5.53
N SER A 117 9.20 -48.48 -4.34
CA SER A 117 10.48 -48.46 -3.60
C SER A 117 10.88 -49.85 -3.10
N GLU A 118 9.95 -50.80 -3.08
CA GLU A 118 10.18 -52.21 -2.84
C GLU A 118 9.86 -53.07 -4.08
N SER A 119 10.86 -53.76 -4.60
CA SER A 119 10.65 -54.81 -5.62
C SER A 119 10.75 -56.18 -4.97
N SER A 120 9.76 -57.04 -5.16
CA SER A 120 9.85 -58.47 -4.83
C SER A 120 10.33 -59.25 -6.04
N ALA A 121 11.42 -60.00 -5.89
CA ALA A 121 11.88 -60.98 -6.86
C ALA A 121 12.16 -62.29 -6.12
N GLY A 122 11.26 -63.26 -6.23
CA GLY A 122 11.27 -64.47 -5.39
C GLY A 122 10.99 -64.14 -3.92
N ASN A 123 11.70 -64.79 -2.98
CA ASN A 123 11.57 -64.57 -1.51
C ASN A 123 12.35 -63.35 -0.97
N LYS A 124 12.87 -62.46 -1.84
CA LYS A 124 13.70 -61.30 -1.43
C LYS A 124 12.94 -59.99 -1.60
N ILE A 125 13.01 -59.14 -0.58
CA ILE A 125 12.50 -57.76 -0.58
C ILE A 125 13.71 -56.84 -0.80
N TYR A 126 13.69 -56.06 -1.88
CA TYR A 126 14.74 -55.09 -2.17
C TYR A 126 14.25 -53.68 -1.87
N LYS A 127 15.03 -52.92 -1.10
CA LYS A 127 14.74 -51.50 -0.85
C LYS A 127 15.58 -50.60 -1.76
N GLN A 128 14.94 -49.64 -2.40
CA GLN A 128 15.66 -48.67 -3.24
C GLN A 128 16.51 -47.72 -2.39
N LEU A 129 17.75 -47.50 -2.81
CA LEU A 129 18.67 -46.54 -2.20
C LEU A 129 18.70 -45.26 -3.03
N PHE A 130 17.95 -44.25 -2.58
CA PHE A 130 17.89 -42.93 -3.24
C PHE A 130 19.02 -42.00 -2.80
N LYS A 131 19.55 -42.22 -1.60
CA LYS A 131 20.59 -41.41 -1.00
C LYS A 131 21.40 -42.19 0.02
N ASN A 132 22.60 -41.69 0.31
CA ASN A 132 23.31 -42.07 1.52
C ASN A 132 22.82 -41.24 2.69
N ASN A 133 22.52 -41.89 3.80
CA ASN A 133 22.23 -41.20 5.03
C ASN A 133 23.33 -41.50 6.07
N PHE A 134 23.95 -40.43 6.57
CA PHE A 134 25.07 -40.47 7.51
C PHE A 134 24.76 -41.22 8.81
N THR A 135 23.48 -41.34 9.15
CA THR A 135 22.98 -41.79 10.45
C THR A 135 22.31 -43.18 10.43
N VAL A 136 22.22 -43.88 9.29
CA VAL A 136 21.43 -45.13 9.23
C VAL A 136 22.09 -46.27 10.01
N ARG A 137 21.38 -46.69 11.06
CA ARG A 137 21.29 -48.08 11.53
C ARG A 137 20.55 -48.88 10.45
N TYR A 138 21.27 -49.73 9.71
CA TYR A 138 20.63 -50.65 8.77
C TYR A 138 19.69 -51.57 9.56
N VAL A 139 18.39 -51.45 9.34
CA VAL A 139 17.39 -52.31 9.99
C VAL A 139 17.72 -53.77 9.61
N SER A 140 17.86 -54.65 10.59
CA SER A 140 18.33 -56.03 10.42
C SER A 140 17.45 -56.90 9.51
N LEU A 141 16.21 -56.48 9.25
CA LEU A 141 15.20 -57.21 8.49
C LEU A 141 15.28 -57.03 6.96
N ILE A 142 15.99 -56.02 6.45
CA ILE A 142 16.10 -55.76 5.00
C ILE A 142 17.50 -56.14 4.51
N ASN A 143 17.57 -57.17 3.67
CA ASN A 143 18.82 -57.82 3.30
C ASN A 143 19.34 -57.48 1.90
N SER A 144 18.59 -56.70 1.12
CA SER A 144 18.89 -56.42 -0.28
C SER A 144 18.52 -54.98 -0.65
N PHE A 145 19.41 -54.30 -1.36
CA PHE A 145 19.23 -52.91 -1.81
C PHE A 145 19.36 -52.81 -3.32
N PHE A 146 18.80 -51.78 -3.94
CA PHE A 146 19.04 -51.52 -5.35
C PHE A 146 19.11 -50.02 -5.67
N ILE A 147 19.78 -49.71 -6.77
CA ILE A 147 19.80 -48.36 -7.37
C ILE A 147 19.31 -48.48 -8.82
N CYS A 148 18.58 -47.48 -9.29
CA CYS A 148 18.10 -47.42 -10.67
C CYS A 148 18.88 -46.37 -11.46
N LEU A 149 19.55 -46.77 -12.53
CA LEU A 149 20.23 -45.86 -13.46
C LEU A 149 19.45 -45.78 -14.78
N ASN A 150 19.87 -44.94 -15.72
CA ASN A 150 19.18 -44.85 -17.01
C ASN A 150 19.39 -46.13 -17.82
N THR A 151 20.59 -46.70 -17.80
CA THR A 151 20.92 -47.92 -18.56
C THR A 151 20.40 -49.20 -17.93
N GLY A 152 20.22 -49.25 -16.62
CA GLY A 152 19.84 -50.45 -15.89
C GLY A 152 19.83 -50.25 -14.38
N SER A 153 19.50 -51.30 -13.63
CA SER A 153 19.47 -51.28 -12.17
C SER A 153 20.54 -52.19 -11.59
N TYR A 154 21.21 -51.75 -10.53
CA TYR A 154 22.13 -52.58 -9.75
C TYR A 154 21.45 -53.03 -8.47
N TYR A 155 21.41 -54.34 -8.24
CA TYR A 155 20.91 -54.97 -7.04
C TYR A 155 22.10 -55.46 -6.21
N PHE A 156 22.16 -55.03 -4.96
CA PHE A 156 23.20 -55.37 -4.00
C PHE A 156 22.65 -56.36 -2.98
N GLU A 157 23.17 -57.57 -3.01
CA GLU A 157 22.82 -58.65 -2.12
C GLU A 157 24.02 -59.00 -1.24
N ASN A 158 23.86 -59.93 -0.29
CA ASN A 158 24.98 -60.36 0.56
C ASN A 158 26.13 -60.92 -0.29
N ASN A 159 27.20 -60.13 -0.41
CA ASN A 159 28.42 -60.42 -1.14
C ASN A 159 28.29 -60.56 -2.67
N THR A 160 27.13 -60.29 -3.27
CA THR A 160 26.93 -60.36 -4.72
C THR A 160 26.29 -59.08 -5.25
N ILE A 161 26.60 -58.74 -6.51
CA ILE A 161 25.98 -57.62 -7.21
C ILE A 161 25.37 -58.15 -8.50
N LEU A 162 24.14 -57.76 -8.79
CA LEU A 162 23.43 -58.11 -10.02
C LEU A 162 23.08 -56.85 -10.79
N TYR A 163 23.50 -56.76 -12.05
CA TYR A 163 23.05 -55.70 -12.96
C TYR A 163 21.91 -56.21 -13.84
N VAL A 164 20.83 -55.44 -13.94
CA VAL A 164 19.70 -55.72 -14.84
C VAL A 164 19.58 -54.58 -15.84
N ASP A 165 19.78 -54.88 -17.11
CA ASP A 165 19.68 -53.88 -18.18
C ASP A 165 18.23 -53.48 -18.44
N ASN A 166 17.97 -52.17 -18.58
CA ASN A 166 16.61 -51.68 -18.72
C ASN A 166 15.98 -52.02 -20.07
N LYS A 167 16.78 -52.14 -21.15
CA LYS A 167 16.32 -52.34 -22.52
C LYS A 167 15.98 -53.80 -22.81
N ASN A 168 16.93 -54.71 -22.57
CA ASN A 168 16.77 -56.12 -22.92
C ASN A 168 16.44 -57.01 -21.71
N LYS A 169 16.42 -56.45 -20.49
CA LYS A 169 16.16 -57.18 -19.23
C LYS A 169 17.19 -58.27 -18.91
N ASN A 170 18.36 -58.24 -19.56
CA ASN A 170 19.45 -59.18 -19.28
C ASN A 170 19.96 -58.98 -17.85
N ARG A 171 20.19 -60.11 -17.18
CA ARG A 171 20.69 -60.19 -15.80
C ARG A 171 22.17 -60.58 -15.83
N ILE A 172 23.05 -59.67 -15.43
CA ILE A 172 24.50 -59.84 -15.44
C ILE A 172 24.99 -59.91 -13.99
N PRO A 173 25.33 -61.11 -13.47
CA PRO A 173 25.97 -61.22 -12.16
C PRO A 173 27.41 -60.68 -12.22
N ILE A 174 27.80 -59.94 -11.19
CA ILE A 174 29.15 -59.40 -11.05
C ILE A 174 29.85 -60.18 -9.95
N ASP A 175 30.89 -60.92 -10.34
CA ASP A 175 31.72 -61.72 -9.42
C ASP A 175 32.64 -60.82 -8.59
N LEU A 176 32.08 -60.16 -7.58
CA LEU A 176 32.79 -59.28 -6.67
C LEU A 176 32.18 -59.38 -5.28
N LYS A 177 33.00 -59.80 -4.29
CA LYS A 177 32.60 -59.82 -2.87
C LYS A 177 32.24 -58.40 -2.40
N PHE A 178 30.95 -58.17 -2.16
CA PHE A 178 30.41 -56.87 -1.78
C PHE A 178 29.71 -56.90 -0.41
N PRO A 179 30.44 -56.71 0.71
CA PRO A 179 29.81 -56.62 2.01
C PRO A 179 28.94 -55.37 2.14
N ARG A 180 27.80 -55.48 2.83
CA ARG A 180 26.82 -54.38 2.97
C ARG A 180 27.39 -53.08 3.51
N SER A 181 28.41 -53.15 4.37
CA SER A 181 29.09 -51.97 4.92
C SER A 181 29.64 -51.04 3.84
N ARG A 182 29.92 -51.56 2.63
CA ARG A 182 30.37 -50.76 1.47
C ARG A 182 29.28 -49.88 0.89
N LEU A 183 27.99 -50.17 1.11
CA LEU A 183 26.89 -49.33 0.64
C LEU A 183 26.94 -47.92 1.24
N ARG A 184 27.50 -47.74 2.44
CA ARG A 184 27.69 -46.40 3.06
C ARG A 184 28.58 -45.46 2.24
N ARG A 185 29.39 -46.02 1.34
CA ARG A 185 30.34 -45.29 0.48
C ARG A 185 29.99 -45.41 -1.00
N LEU A 186 28.79 -45.89 -1.32
CA LEU A 186 28.26 -45.95 -2.68
C LEU A 186 27.80 -44.55 -3.10
N PHE A 187 28.13 -44.11 -4.31
CA PHE A 187 27.58 -42.88 -4.90
C PHE A 187 27.47 -43.04 -6.41
N VAL A 188 26.69 -42.19 -7.05
CA VAL A 188 26.41 -42.30 -8.50
C VAL A 188 26.68 -40.97 -9.19
N HIS A 189 27.31 -41.04 -10.36
CA HIS A 189 27.36 -39.96 -11.35
C HIS A 189 26.85 -40.48 -12.70
N GLY A 190 25.69 -39.99 -13.12
CA GLY A 190 25.04 -40.47 -14.36
C GLY A 190 24.74 -41.97 -14.29
N ASP A 191 25.28 -42.73 -15.24
CA ASP A 191 25.13 -44.19 -15.32
C ASP A 191 26.30 -44.96 -14.66
N TYR A 192 27.17 -44.26 -13.93
CA TYR A 192 28.30 -44.86 -13.22
C TYR A 192 28.02 -44.91 -11.73
N ALA A 193 28.11 -46.10 -11.14
CA ALA A 193 28.07 -46.29 -9.70
C ALA A 193 29.48 -46.50 -9.15
N PHE A 194 29.82 -45.80 -8.08
CA PHE A 194 31.14 -45.79 -7.48
C PHE A 194 31.07 -46.21 -6.02
N VAL A 195 32.08 -46.93 -5.56
CA VAL A 195 32.21 -47.31 -4.15
C VAL A 195 33.64 -47.05 -3.70
N ALA A 196 33.79 -46.17 -2.72
CA ALA A 196 35.11 -45.87 -2.19
C ALA A 196 35.63 -47.03 -1.32
N ASP A 197 36.76 -47.63 -1.71
CA ASP A 197 37.42 -48.72 -1.00
C ASP A 197 38.60 -48.17 -0.19
N VAL A 198 38.35 -47.90 1.08
CA VAL A 198 39.33 -47.38 2.04
C VAL A 198 40.53 -48.31 2.20
N LYS A 199 40.29 -49.63 2.20
CA LYS A 199 41.36 -50.63 2.45
C LYS A 199 42.37 -50.63 1.32
N ASN A 200 41.90 -50.59 0.09
CA ASN A 200 42.73 -50.65 -1.11
C ASN A 200 43.15 -49.26 -1.63
N LYS A 201 42.69 -48.17 -0.99
CA LYS A 201 42.88 -46.78 -1.43
C LYS A 201 42.52 -46.57 -2.91
N LYS A 202 41.47 -47.24 -3.37
CA LYS A 202 40.94 -47.13 -4.74
C LYS A 202 39.43 -46.91 -4.71
N VAL A 203 38.89 -46.43 -5.82
CA VAL A 203 37.43 -46.33 -6.01
C VAL A 203 37.00 -47.41 -6.98
N LEU A 204 36.10 -48.30 -6.54
CA LEU A 204 35.44 -49.26 -7.42
C LEU A 204 34.45 -48.50 -8.30
N GLN A 205 34.51 -48.71 -9.61
CA GLN A 205 33.57 -48.21 -10.60
C GLN A 205 32.76 -49.38 -11.16
N LEU A 206 31.44 -49.20 -11.25
CA LEU A 206 30.50 -50.11 -11.89
C LEU A 206 29.85 -49.37 -13.08
N TYR A 207 29.87 -49.99 -14.25
CA TYR A 207 29.23 -49.46 -15.46
C TYR A 207 28.73 -50.59 -16.36
N ARG A 208 27.42 -50.60 -16.66
CA ARG A 208 26.74 -51.58 -17.52
C ARG A 208 27.15 -53.04 -17.24
N GLY A 209 27.07 -53.45 -15.97
CA GLY A 209 27.41 -54.82 -15.56
C GLY A 209 28.90 -55.16 -15.50
N LYS A 210 29.80 -54.23 -15.82
CA LYS A 210 31.26 -54.39 -15.67
C LYS A 210 31.76 -53.60 -14.46
N TYR A 211 32.89 -54.01 -13.89
CA TYR A 211 33.57 -53.27 -12.85
C TYR A 211 35.05 -53.02 -13.16
N SER A 212 35.58 -51.92 -12.64
CA SER A 212 37.00 -51.56 -12.70
C SER A 212 37.40 -50.76 -11.45
N TYR A 213 38.68 -50.65 -11.17
CA TYR A 213 39.17 -49.75 -10.13
C TYR A 213 39.78 -48.50 -10.73
N LEU A 214 39.48 -47.36 -10.11
CA LEU A 214 39.98 -46.05 -10.50
C LEU A 214 40.88 -45.49 -9.41
N ASN A 215 41.86 -44.71 -9.86
CA ASN A 215 42.55 -43.78 -8.99
C ASN A 215 41.70 -42.52 -8.84
N ALA A 216 41.57 -42.03 -7.61
CA ALA A 216 40.84 -40.81 -7.28
C ALA A 216 41.63 -40.03 -6.22
N PRO A 217 41.35 -38.73 -6.02
CA PRO A 217 41.89 -37.96 -4.90
C PRO A 217 41.74 -38.72 -3.56
N SER A 218 42.74 -38.63 -2.69
CA SER A 218 42.81 -39.39 -1.43
C SER A 218 41.58 -39.19 -0.53
N VAL A 219 40.95 -38.01 -0.61
CA VAL A 219 39.72 -37.65 0.10
C VAL A 219 38.60 -38.68 -0.12
N TYR A 220 38.45 -39.28 -1.31
CA TYR A 220 37.43 -40.33 -1.52
C TYR A 220 37.63 -41.55 -0.62
N THR A 221 38.88 -41.92 -0.37
CA THR A 221 39.28 -43.16 0.32
C THR A 221 39.74 -42.92 1.76
N ASP A 222 39.69 -41.69 2.24
CA ASP A 222 39.98 -41.35 3.62
C ASP A 222 38.92 -42.01 4.56
N PRO A 223 39.37 -42.71 5.62
CA PRO A 223 38.48 -43.32 6.61
C PRO A 223 37.48 -42.34 7.24
N GLU A 224 37.88 -41.09 7.46
CA GLU A 224 37.04 -40.06 8.10
C GLU A 224 36.11 -39.36 7.10
N THR A 225 36.31 -39.57 5.79
CA THR A 225 35.42 -38.99 4.79
C THR A 225 34.04 -39.63 4.87
N LYS A 226 33.05 -38.76 5.05
CA LYS A 226 31.63 -39.08 4.91
C LYS A 226 31.13 -38.66 3.53
N ILE A 227 30.28 -39.49 2.92
CA ILE A 227 29.75 -39.26 1.57
C ILE A 227 28.24 -39.02 1.65
N TYR A 228 27.81 -37.81 1.30
CA TYR A 228 26.41 -37.59 0.93
C TYR A 228 26.25 -37.78 -0.56
N TRP A 229 25.29 -38.58 -0.96
CA TRP A 229 24.88 -38.68 -2.35
C TRP A 229 23.36 -38.70 -2.37
N GLN A 230 22.76 -37.99 -3.32
CA GLN A 230 21.33 -38.02 -3.56
C GLN A 230 21.07 -38.15 -5.06
N GLN A 231 20.30 -39.16 -5.43
CA GLN A 231 20.20 -39.61 -6.81
C GLN A 231 19.48 -38.62 -7.72
N ILE A 232 18.36 -38.05 -7.28
CA ILE A 232 17.53 -37.18 -8.13
C ILE A 232 18.23 -35.84 -8.46
N THR A 233 18.99 -35.31 -7.52
CA THR A 233 19.80 -34.08 -7.74
C THR A 233 21.10 -34.39 -8.47
N GLY A 234 21.56 -35.64 -8.43
CA GLY A 234 22.85 -36.07 -8.95
C GLY A 234 24.04 -35.51 -8.17
N GLN A 235 23.80 -34.92 -6.99
CA GLN A 235 24.85 -34.28 -6.21
C GLN A 235 25.52 -35.27 -5.27
N VAL A 236 26.85 -35.19 -5.24
CA VAL A 236 27.71 -35.98 -4.36
C VAL A 236 28.61 -35.03 -3.59
N PHE A 237 28.50 -35.04 -2.26
CA PHE A 237 29.38 -34.29 -1.37
C PHE A 237 30.32 -35.24 -0.62
N MET A 238 31.59 -34.89 -0.62
CA MET A 238 32.62 -35.51 0.21
C MET A 238 32.90 -34.57 1.37
N ILE A 239 32.71 -35.05 2.59
CA ILE A 239 32.91 -34.27 3.82
C ILE A 239 34.05 -34.91 4.58
N SER A 240 35.16 -34.20 4.73
CA SER A 240 36.37 -34.70 5.39
C SER A 240 36.95 -33.61 6.27
N HIS A 241 37.10 -33.88 7.57
CA HIS A 241 37.69 -32.96 8.54
C HIS A 241 37.07 -31.54 8.49
N GLY A 242 35.73 -31.45 8.44
CA GLY A 242 35.00 -30.19 8.31
C GLY A 242 35.03 -29.54 6.92
N LYS A 243 35.85 -30.02 5.99
CA LYS A 243 35.90 -29.52 4.60
C LYS A 243 34.87 -30.23 3.73
N ILE A 244 34.11 -29.46 2.99
CA ILE A 244 33.05 -29.94 2.10
C ILE A 244 33.50 -29.77 0.66
N TYR A 245 33.48 -30.86 -0.09
CA TYR A 245 33.80 -30.91 -1.51
C TYR A 245 32.61 -31.44 -2.29
N ARG A 246 32.41 -30.95 -3.51
CA ARG A 246 31.55 -31.57 -4.50
C ARG A 246 32.36 -32.53 -5.36
N SER A 247 31.86 -33.73 -5.54
CA SER A 247 32.41 -34.73 -6.45
C SER A 247 31.74 -34.59 -7.82
N GLU A 248 32.54 -34.67 -8.88
CA GLU A 248 32.10 -34.69 -10.27
C GLU A 248 32.82 -35.81 -11.02
N PHE A 249 32.19 -36.34 -12.06
CA PHE A 249 32.79 -37.32 -12.94
C PHE A 249 32.76 -36.82 -14.38
N SER A 250 33.94 -36.52 -14.93
CA SER A 250 34.13 -36.09 -16.31
C SER A 250 35.40 -36.70 -16.87
N GLU A 251 35.42 -37.01 -18.18
CA GLU A 251 36.61 -37.53 -18.88
C GLU A 251 37.18 -38.82 -18.24
N GLY A 252 36.30 -39.67 -17.67
CA GLY A 252 36.69 -40.91 -17.00
C GLY A 252 37.39 -40.72 -15.64
N LYS A 253 37.42 -39.49 -15.09
CA LYS A 253 38.09 -39.18 -13.83
C LYS A 253 37.12 -38.55 -12.81
N LEU A 254 37.32 -38.92 -11.55
CA LEU A 254 36.67 -38.28 -10.41
C LEU A 254 37.42 -37.01 -10.03
N LYS A 255 36.72 -35.87 -10.05
CA LYS A 255 37.25 -34.54 -9.70
C LYS A 255 36.52 -34.03 -8.45
N LEU A 256 37.27 -33.36 -7.57
CA LEU A 256 36.71 -32.70 -6.39
C LEU A 256 36.81 -31.19 -6.55
N THR A 257 35.68 -30.52 -6.34
CA THR A 257 35.58 -29.07 -6.24
C THR A 257 35.37 -28.73 -4.78
N TYR A 258 36.34 -28.07 -4.15
CA TYR A 258 36.20 -27.57 -2.78
C TYR A 258 35.10 -26.49 -2.72
N LEU A 259 34.21 -26.58 -1.73
CA LEU A 259 33.14 -25.60 -1.54
C LEU A 259 33.45 -24.66 -0.38
N LEU A 260 33.60 -25.19 0.83
CA LEU A 260 33.85 -24.43 2.06
C LEU A 260 34.30 -25.34 3.21
N GLU A 261 34.77 -24.74 4.29
CA GLU A 261 35.04 -25.41 5.55
C GLU A 261 33.98 -25.03 6.58
N TYR A 262 33.29 -26.04 7.12
CA TYR A 262 32.27 -25.88 8.13
C TYR A 262 32.50 -26.91 9.25
N LYS A 263 33.09 -26.44 10.35
CA LYS A 263 33.58 -27.30 11.45
C LYS A 263 32.47 -28.04 12.19
N ASP A 264 31.26 -27.47 12.25
CA ASP A 264 30.11 -28.06 12.94
C ASP A 264 29.22 -28.91 12.01
N ILE A 265 29.69 -29.24 10.80
CA ILE A 265 28.93 -30.06 9.83
C ILE A 265 28.45 -31.37 10.44
N ASP A 266 29.31 -32.03 11.23
CA ASP A 266 29.02 -33.33 11.83
C ASP A 266 27.91 -33.29 12.90
N LYS A 267 27.69 -32.12 13.52
CA LYS A 267 26.63 -31.91 14.50
C LYS A 267 25.31 -31.53 13.83
N ASP A 268 25.39 -30.70 12.80
CA ASP A 268 24.20 -30.11 12.17
C ASP A 268 23.55 -31.01 11.12
N ILE A 269 24.34 -31.87 10.47
CA ILE A 269 23.85 -32.71 9.38
C ILE A 269 23.10 -33.94 9.89
N SER A 270 21.82 -34.07 9.55
CA SER A 270 21.03 -35.25 9.91
C SER A 270 20.80 -36.23 8.76
N GLY A 271 20.82 -35.74 7.51
CA GLY A 271 20.55 -36.58 6.34
C GLY A 271 20.10 -35.87 5.06
N ALA A 272 20.20 -34.54 4.96
CA ALA A 272 19.88 -33.83 3.72
C ALA A 272 20.88 -32.71 3.39
N MET A 273 21.34 -32.66 2.15
CA MET A 273 22.17 -31.57 1.62
C MET A 273 21.78 -31.25 0.18
N PHE A 274 21.85 -29.97 -0.16
CA PHE A 274 21.67 -29.53 -1.53
C PHE A 274 22.52 -28.29 -1.78
N TYR A 275 23.22 -28.22 -2.90
CA TYR A 275 23.98 -27.05 -3.29
C TYR A 275 23.38 -26.41 -4.53
N ASP A 276 22.91 -25.18 -4.40
CA ASP A 276 22.42 -24.41 -5.54
C ASP A 276 23.58 -23.63 -6.16
N GLU A 277 24.03 -24.06 -7.33
CA GLU A 277 25.17 -23.47 -8.03
C GLU A 277 24.93 -22.01 -8.43
N VAL A 278 23.68 -21.65 -8.71
CA VAL A 278 23.33 -20.32 -9.23
C VAL A 278 23.59 -19.26 -8.17
N PRO A 279 22.93 -19.26 -6.99
CA PRO A 279 23.21 -18.32 -5.91
C PRO A 279 24.40 -18.74 -5.03
N ARG A 280 25.07 -19.87 -5.33
CA ARG A 280 26.18 -20.44 -4.56
C ARG A 280 25.84 -20.67 -3.08
N LYS A 281 24.73 -21.39 -2.83
CA LYS A 281 24.22 -21.66 -1.48
C LYS A 281 24.19 -23.15 -1.18
N LEU A 282 24.77 -23.54 -0.04
CA LEU A 282 24.67 -24.89 0.50
C LEU A 282 23.57 -24.96 1.56
N TYR A 283 22.59 -25.80 1.31
CA TYR A 283 21.46 -26.10 2.18
C TYR A 283 21.75 -27.38 2.94
N ILE A 284 21.62 -27.34 4.26
CA ILE A 284 21.84 -28.48 5.16
C ILE A 284 20.56 -28.67 5.96
N GLY A 285 19.93 -29.83 5.81
CA GLY A 285 18.79 -30.23 6.63
C GLY A 285 19.27 -30.88 7.93
N SER A 286 18.76 -30.38 9.04
CA SER A 286 18.93 -30.95 10.38
C SER A 286 17.66 -31.71 10.80
N SER A 287 17.82 -32.71 11.68
CA SER A 287 16.71 -33.46 12.28
C SER A 287 16.10 -32.72 13.46
N ILE A 288 16.85 -31.78 14.05
CA ILE A 288 16.50 -31.09 15.30
C ILE A 288 16.53 -29.56 15.18
N ASN A 289 17.33 -28.99 14.25
CA ASN A 289 17.55 -27.55 14.16
C ASN A 289 16.92 -26.89 12.91
N GLY A 290 16.26 -27.65 12.03
CA GLY A 290 15.66 -27.09 10.82
C GLY A 290 16.62 -27.02 9.63
N LEU A 291 16.51 -25.95 8.84
CA LEU A 291 17.29 -25.71 7.63
C LEU A 291 18.42 -24.73 7.92
N LYS A 292 19.67 -25.14 7.69
CA LYS A 292 20.81 -24.24 7.62
C LYS A 292 21.15 -23.90 6.19
N ILE A 293 21.44 -22.64 5.92
CA ILE A 293 21.87 -22.14 4.62
C ILE A 293 23.23 -21.47 4.79
N LEU A 294 24.25 -22.00 4.12
CA LEU A 294 25.57 -21.40 4.01
C LEU A 294 25.67 -20.72 2.63
N SER A 295 25.81 -19.40 2.61
CA SER A 295 25.89 -18.62 1.37
C SER A 295 27.33 -18.20 1.11
N LEU A 296 27.91 -18.67 0.02
CA LEU A 296 29.28 -18.32 -0.35
C LEU A 296 29.38 -16.84 -0.72
N SER A 297 30.41 -16.18 -0.20
CA SER A 297 30.69 -14.75 -0.40
C SER A 297 31.68 -14.54 -1.54
N ASP A 298 31.47 -13.44 -2.29
CA ASP A 298 32.46 -12.88 -3.22
C ASP A 298 33.33 -11.78 -2.55
N PHE A 299 33.03 -11.45 -1.30
CA PHE A 299 33.74 -10.48 -0.46
C PHE A 299 34.61 -11.20 0.58
N SER A 300 35.82 -10.68 0.77
CA SER A 300 36.70 -11.06 1.87
C SER A 300 36.91 -9.86 2.77
N VAL A 301 36.58 -9.99 4.05
CA VAL A 301 36.67 -8.88 5.02
C VAL A 301 37.78 -9.18 6.01
N SER A 302 38.70 -8.22 6.15
CA SER A 302 39.92 -8.41 6.92
C SER A 302 39.95 -7.47 8.11
N ARG A 303 40.06 -8.09 9.29
CA ARG A 303 40.10 -7.44 10.60
C ARG A 303 41.51 -7.49 11.18
N LYS A 304 41.83 -6.55 12.05
CA LYS A 304 43.07 -6.50 12.86
C LYS A 304 43.11 -7.66 13.84
N ASN A 305 41.96 -8.03 14.41
CA ASN A 305 41.79 -9.03 15.47
C ASN A 305 42.74 -8.79 16.66
N GLN A 306 42.91 -7.51 17.06
CA GLN A 306 43.78 -7.14 18.16
C GLN A 306 42.97 -6.84 19.44
N PRO A 307 43.38 -7.33 20.62
CA PRO A 307 42.71 -7.02 21.88
C PRO A 307 42.70 -5.51 22.14
N TYR A 308 41.57 -5.00 22.65
CA TYR A 308 41.39 -3.61 23.07
C TYR A 308 41.56 -2.56 21.96
N GLN A 309 41.39 -2.96 20.69
CA GLN A 309 41.37 -2.05 19.54
C GLN A 309 40.09 -2.23 18.75
N ASP A 310 39.54 -1.13 18.24
CA ASP A 310 38.45 -1.17 17.28
C ASP A 310 38.89 -1.77 15.93
N GLU A 311 37.92 -2.29 15.19
CA GLU A 311 38.10 -2.81 13.83
C GLU A 311 37.80 -1.74 12.76
N VAL A 312 37.68 -0.48 13.16
CA VAL A 312 37.27 0.62 12.28
C VAL A 312 38.45 1.00 11.39
N CYS A 313 38.25 0.86 10.08
CA CYS A 313 39.23 1.23 9.07
C CYS A 313 38.80 2.53 8.38
N TYR A 314 39.78 3.37 8.01
CA TYR A 314 39.56 4.64 7.31
C TYR A 314 40.41 4.73 6.05
N ALA A 315 41.71 5.02 6.19
CA ALA A 315 42.62 5.16 5.06
C ALA A 315 43.70 4.07 5.09
N ALA A 316 44.09 3.60 3.92
CA ALA A 316 45.24 2.75 3.71
C ALA A 316 45.79 3.00 2.32
N ILE A 317 47.05 2.68 2.07
CA ILE A 317 47.65 2.73 0.74
C ILE A 317 47.89 1.30 0.20
N PRO A 318 47.89 1.08 -1.12
CA PRO A 318 48.32 -0.18 -1.70
C PRO A 318 49.73 -0.57 -1.22
N TYR A 319 49.92 -1.85 -0.91
CA TYR A 319 51.22 -2.40 -0.50
C TYR A 319 51.43 -3.75 -1.18
N GLY A 320 52.32 -3.83 -2.15
CA GLY A 320 52.40 -5.00 -3.04
C GLY A 320 51.19 -5.09 -3.98
N ASP A 321 50.88 -6.30 -4.44
CA ASP A 321 49.89 -6.50 -5.51
C ASP A 321 48.45 -6.71 -5.03
N ASP A 322 48.27 -7.25 -3.82
CA ASP A 322 47.00 -7.76 -3.30
C ASP A 322 46.68 -7.30 -1.86
N SER A 323 47.42 -6.32 -1.33
CA SER A 323 47.29 -5.88 0.07
C SER A 323 47.27 -4.35 0.23
N VAL A 324 46.85 -3.89 1.42
CA VAL A 324 46.94 -2.47 1.81
C VAL A 324 47.64 -2.30 3.16
N LEU A 325 48.41 -1.22 3.28
CA LEU A 325 49.12 -0.82 4.51
C LEU A 325 48.46 0.40 5.14
N THR A 326 48.20 0.30 6.45
CA THR A 326 47.67 1.40 7.27
C THR A 326 48.78 2.13 8.03
N GLN A 327 48.51 3.35 8.49
CA GLN A 327 49.46 4.14 9.30
C GLN A 327 49.85 3.44 10.61
N GLU A 328 48.98 2.57 11.12
CA GLU A 328 49.17 1.77 12.33
C GLU A 328 50.21 0.65 12.13
N GLY A 329 50.71 0.46 10.91
CA GLY A 329 51.68 -0.57 10.54
C GLY A 329 51.07 -1.95 10.37
N ILE A 330 49.78 -2.01 10.02
CA ILE A 330 49.07 -3.25 9.75
C ILE A 330 48.86 -3.37 8.24
N ILE A 331 49.29 -4.50 7.69
CA ILE A 331 49.02 -4.93 6.32
C ILE A 331 47.75 -5.79 6.34
N TYR A 332 46.84 -5.52 5.42
CA TYR A 332 45.62 -6.28 5.22
C TYR A 332 45.64 -6.98 3.88
N PHE A 333 45.47 -8.29 3.90
CA PHE A 333 45.25 -9.15 2.73
C PHE A 333 43.79 -9.58 2.70
N PRO A 334 43.26 -10.15 1.62
CA PRO A 334 41.94 -10.77 1.64
C PRO A 334 41.85 -11.88 2.71
N GLY A 335 41.08 -11.67 3.78
CA GLY A 335 40.78 -12.66 4.82
C GLY A 335 41.77 -12.71 5.99
N SER A 336 42.87 -11.95 5.94
CA SER A 336 43.87 -11.91 7.01
C SER A 336 44.51 -10.54 7.14
N SER A 337 45.22 -10.33 8.25
CA SER A 337 46.06 -9.16 8.46
C SER A 337 47.33 -9.55 9.18
N GLU A 338 48.39 -8.79 8.96
CA GLU A 338 49.67 -8.94 9.65
C GLU A 338 50.20 -7.58 10.08
N ARG A 339 51.06 -7.56 11.11
CA ARG A 339 51.66 -6.34 11.60
C ARG A 339 53.09 -6.22 11.09
N LEU A 340 53.35 -5.18 10.31
CA LEU A 340 54.68 -4.84 9.79
C LEU A 340 55.52 -4.07 10.82
N TYR A 341 54.90 -3.10 11.51
CA TYR A 341 55.55 -2.32 12.55
C TYR A 341 54.56 -1.89 13.65
N ARG A 342 55.10 -1.38 14.76
CA ARG A 342 54.31 -0.78 15.85
C ARG A 342 54.33 0.73 15.72
N ALA A 343 53.15 1.32 15.52
CA ALA A 343 52.93 2.75 15.71
C ALA A 343 52.26 2.99 17.07
N PRO A 344 52.42 4.19 17.67
CA PRO A 344 51.54 4.66 18.73
C PRO A 344 50.07 4.55 18.31
N GLN A 345 49.17 4.29 19.26
CA GLN A 345 47.75 4.34 18.97
C GLN A 345 47.35 5.75 18.57
N SER A 346 46.75 5.87 17.38
CA SER A 346 46.28 7.13 16.84
C SER A 346 44.78 7.06 16.61
N TYR A 347 44.06 8.09 17.06
CA TYR A 347 42.64 8.27 16.75
C TYR A 347 42.43 8.90 15.36
N ASP A 348 43.44 9.56 14.80
CA ASP A 348 43.34 10.23 13.49
C ASP A 348 43.87 9.31 12.38
N LYS A 349 43.02 8.38 11.92
CA LYS A 349 43.37 7.33 10.94
C LYS A 349 43.00 7.68 9.49
N ARG A 350 42.67 8.95 9.22
CA ARG A 350 41.94 9.36 8.01
C ARG A 350 42.82 9.76 6.84
N TYR A 351 44.09 10.02 7.05
CA TYR A 351 44.93 10.65 6.03
C TYR A 351 46.30 9.97 5.95
N ILE A 352 46.55 9.34 4.81
CA ILE A 352 47.77 8.61 4.53
C ILE A 352 48.10 8.71 3.04
N LEU A 353 49.38 8.84 2.70
CA LEU A 353 49.85 8.88 1.34
C LEU A 353 51.30 8.37 1.27
N GLU A 354 51.77 8.17 0.05
CA GLU A 354 53.15 7.78 -0.22
C GLU A 354 53.90 8.98 -0.84
N ASP A 355 55.13 9.24 -0.41
CA ASP A 355 55.99 10.25 -1.04
C ASP A 355 56.63 9.73 -2.36
N ASN A 356 57.58 10.44 -2.96
CA ASN A 356 58.18 10.02 -4.23
C ASN A 356 59.19 8.86 -4.06
N THR A 357 59.69 8.62 -2.84
CA THR A 357 60.66 7.57 -2.51
C THR A 357 60.01 6.32 -1.90
N GLY A 358 58.71 6.38 -1.66
CA GLY A 358 57.91 5.32 -1.08
C GLY A 358 57.72 5.39 0.43
N ASN A 359 58.15 6.48 1.08
CA ASN A 359 57.92 6.63 2.51
C ASN A 359 56.44 6.86 2.80
N LEU A 360 56.01 6.39 3.97
CA LEU A 360 54.65 6.52 4.41
C LEU A 360 54.46 7.87 5.09
N VAL A 361 53.61 8.72 4.51
CA VAL A 361 53.30 10.03 5.06
C VAL A 361 51.87 10.01 5.59
N TYR A 362 51.66 10.42 6.82
CA TYR A 362 50.33 10.46 7.42
C TYR A 362 50.17 11.67 8.32
N ARG A 363 48.91 12.06 8.51
CA ARG A 363 48.55 13.12 9.45
C ARG A 363 48.25 12.50 10.81
N GLU A 364 48.73 13.15 11.85
CA GLU A 364 48.26 12.91 13.21
C GLU A 364 48.05 14.26 13.90
N ASN A 365 46.80 14.60 14.20
CA ASN A 365 46.41 15.89 14.77
C ASN A 365 46.91 17.06 13.88
N ASN A 366 47.87 17.85 14.37
CA ASN A 366 48.47 19.00 13.69
C ASN A 366 49.88 18.73 13.18
N SER A 367 50.25 17.46 13.03
CA SER A 367 51.56 17.03 12.59
C SER A 367 51.48 16.16 11.34
N ILE A 368 52.49 16.30 10.48
CA ILE A 368 52.76 15.37 9.38
C ILE A 368 53.89 14.46 9.85
N HIS A 369 53.65 13.16 9.81
CA HIS A 369 54.64 12.13 10.11
C HIS A 369 55.11 11.46 8.81
N ILE A 370 56.41 11.21 8.71
CA ILE A 370 57.05 10.57 7.56
C ILE A 370 57.80 9.34 8.08
N ARG A 371 57.35 8.15 7.72
CA ARG A 371 57.96 6.86 8.07
C ARG A 371 58.79 6.32 6.93
N TYR A 372 60.06 6.06 7.20
CA TYR A 372 61.03 5.75 6.15
C TYR A 372 60.99 4.30 5.69
N LYS A 373 60.67 4.07 4.41
CA LYS A 373 60.54 2.74 3.81
C LYS A 373 61.83 1.93 3.85
N ASN A 374 62.98 2.58 3.63
CA ASN A 374 64.30 1.95 3.70
C ASN A 374 64.66 1.40 5.10
N THR A 375 63.94 1.81 6.15
CA THR A 375 64.08 1.28 7.52
C THR A 375 63.04 0.24 7.88
N GLY A 376 62.25 -0.24 6.90
CA GLY A 376 61.06 -1.04 7.18
C GLY A 376 60.01 -0.25 7.98
N PHE A 377 59.93 1.07 7.78
CA PHE A 377 59.03 2.01 8.47
C PHE A 377 59.23 2.14 9.99
N THR A 378 60.35 1.65 10.52
CA THR A 378 60.65 1.71 11.96
C THR A 378 61.08 3.10 12.41
N LYS A 379 61.85 3.83 11.59
CA LYS A 379 62.21 5.23 11.83
C LYS A 379 61.18 6.17 11.22
N TYR A 380 60.95 7.30 11.89
CA TYR A 380 60.04 8.34 11.41
C TYR A 380 60.51 9.73 11.84
N ASP A 381 60.16 10.73 11.02
CA ASP A 381 60.23 12.14 11.38
C ASP A 381 58.85 12.73 11.54
N SER A 382 58.76 13.83 12.28
CA SER A 382 57.51 14.54 12.57
C SER A 382 57.67 16.03 12.36
N ILE A 383 56.73 16.63 11.64
CA ILE A 383 56.70 18.07 11.37
C ILE A 383 55.42 18.61 12.00
N SER A 384 55.56 19.42 13.05
CA SER A 384 54.43 19.96 13.81
C SER A 384 54.13 21.40 13.41
N PHE A 385 52.84 21.69 13.15
CA PHE A 385 52.36 23.02 12.78
C PHE A 385 51.66 23.67 13.99
N LYS A 386 52.37 24.55 14.70
CA LYS A 386 51.83 25.23 15.90
C LYS A 386 50.86 26.35 15.52
N GLY A 387 49.81 26.55 16.34
CA GLY A 387 48.85 27.65 16.22
C GLY A 387 47.81 27.51 15.10
N LYS A 388 47.76 26.36 14.42
CA LYS A 388 46.81 26.07 13.33
C LYS A 388 46.29 24.65 13.49
N GLU A 389 45.01 24.43 13.20
CA GLU A 389 44.42 23.10 13.16
C GLU A 389 44.59 22.52 11.75
N MET A 390 45.36 21.45 11.60
CA MET A 390 45.43 20.74 10.33
C MET A 390 44.15 19.93 10.14
N ASN A 391 43.53 20.02 8.97
CA ASN A 391 42.23 19.39 8.69
C ASN A 391 42.29 18.24 7.68
N GLY A 392 43.35 18.21 6.87
CA GLY A 392 43.48 17.25 5.79
C GLY A 392 44.85 17.30 5.15
N LEU A 393 45.21 16.18 4.53
CA LEU A 393 46.45 15.95 3.82
C LEU A 393 46.09 15.29 2.49
N TYR A 394 46.64 15.80 1.38
CA TYR A 394 46.21 15.44 0.04
C TYR A 394 47.41 15.24 -0.89
N LYS A 395 47.31 14.24 -1.76
CA LYS A 395 48.18 14.05 -2.93
C LYS A 395 47.31 14.03 -4.17
N SER A 396 47.57 14.91 -5.15
CA SER A 396 46.82 14.92 -6.41
C SER A 396 47.72 15.30 -7.58
N ALA A 397 47.90 14.38 -8.51
CA ALA A 397 48.74 14.54 -9.71
C ALA A 397 50.09 15.24 -9.42
N GLY A 398 50.86 14.66 -8.49
CA GLY A 398 52.20 15.11 -8.09
C GLY A 398 52.25 16.22 -7.04
N LEU A 399 51.13 16.91 -6.77
CA LEU A 399 51.09 17.98 -5.77
C LEU A 399 50.81 17.41 -4.37
N TYR A 400 51.60 17.83 -3.39
CA TYR A 400 51.42 17.54 -1.96
C TYR A 400 50.84 18.76 -1.26
N MET A 401 49.72 18.57 -0.58
CA MET A 401 48.94 19.67 -0.03
C MET A 401 48.40 19.35 1.35
N ALA A 402 48.25 20.36 2.20
CA ALA A 402 47.60 20.24 3.49
C ALA A 402 46.65 21.40 3.74
N SER A 403 45.45 21.11 4.25
CA SER A 403 44.49 22.14 4.64
C SER A 403 44.64 22.48 6.11
N PHE A 404 44.59 23.75 6.46
CA PHE A 404 44.68 24.26 7.82
C PHE A 404 43.55 25.23 8.13
N VAL A 405 43.15 25.31 9.39
CA VAL A 405 42.22 26.31 9.92
C VAL A 405 42.91 27.09 11.04
N SER A 406 42.72 28.41 11.01
CA SER A 406 43.22 29.33 12.03
C SER A 406 42.14 30.38 12.29
N GLY A 407 41.53 30.33 13.47
CA GLY A 407 40.34 31.13 13.78
C GLY A 407 39.18 30.78 12.84
N MET A 408 38.60 31.78 12.18
CA MET A 408 37.53 31.60 11.20
C MET A 408 38.03 31.39 9.76
N GLN A 409 39.35 31.39 9.53
CA GLN A 409 39.92 31.34 8.18
C GLN A 409 40.56 29.99 7.88
N SER A 410 40.29 29.49 6.67
CA SER A 410 40.86 28.24 6.16
C SER A 410 41.97 28.54 5.15
N TYR A 411 42.92 27.62 5.02
CA TYR A 411 44.04 27.73 4.11
C TYR A 411 44.37 26.38 3.49
N LEU A 412 44.87 26.39 2.26
CA LEU A 412 45.49 25.23 1.62
C LEU A 412 46.97 25.53 1.36
N TYR A 413 47.84 24.69 1.90
CA TYR A 413 49.29 24.81 1.78
C TYR A 413 49.70 23.84 0.68
N LEU A 414 50.41 24.34 -0.34
CA LEU A 414 51.13 23.54 -1.32
C LEU A 414 52.59 23.46 -0.87
N PHE A 415 53.11 22.24 -0.75
CA PHE A 415 54.51 21.99 -0.45
C PHE A 415 55.32 21.89 -1.74
N LYS A 416 56.62 22.23 -1.66
CA LYS A 416 57.54 21.98 -2.76
C LYS A 416 57.80 20.48 -2.86
N GLU A 417 57.26 19.84 -3.89
CA GLU A 417 57.35 18.39 -4.08
C GLU A 417 56.96 17.64 -2.78
N ASP A 418 57.76 16.67 -2.31
CA ASP A 418 57.53 15.93 -1.06
C ASP A 418 58.29 16.52 0.16
N HIS A 419 58.75 17.77 0.07
CA HIS A 419 59.41 18.48 1.17
C HIS A 419 58.41 19.22 2.07
N PHE A 420 57.79 18.52 3.02
CA PHE A 420 56.73 19.06 3.90
C PHE A 420 57.14 20.18 4.87
N LYS A 421 58.42 20.57 4.91
CA LYS A 421 58.90 21.78 5.63
C LYS A 421 58.92 23.03 4.75
N GLU A 422 58.97 22.85 3.43
CA GLU A 422 59.06 23.94 2.46
C GLU A 422 57.71 24.19 1.81
N ILE A 423 57.13 25.36 2.10
CA ILE A 423 55.84 25.76 1.54
C ILE A 423 56.12 26.50 0.23
N GLU A 424 55.60 25.98 -0.88
CA GLU A 424 55.63 26.65 -2.17
C GLU A 424 54.59 27.77 -2.21
N ARG A 425 53.39 27.51 -1.69
CA ARG A 425 52.27 28.46 -1.76
C ARG A 425 51.27 28.26 -0.63
N ILE A 426 50.70 29.36 -0.14
CA ILE A 426 49.56 29.37 0.78
C ILE A 426 48.36 29.98 0.07
N ILE A 427 47.27 29.23 -0.02
CA ILE A 427 46.03 29.65 -0.66
C ILE A 427 44.99 29.92 0.43
N PRO A 428 44.50 31.16 0.60
CA PRO A 428 43.40 31.43 1.52
C PRO A 428 42.09 30.84 0.98
N CYS A 429 41.38 30.09 1.82
CA CYS A 429 40.13 29.41 1.50
C CYS A 429 38.99 30.01 2.32
N LYS A 430 37.82 30.20 1.70
CA LYS A 430 36.62 30.70 2.39
C LYS A 430 36.06 29.70 3.40
N ASP A 431 36.12 28.42 3.05
CA ASP A 431 35.60 27.31 3.84
C ASP A 431 36.69 26.27 4.09
N LYS A 432 36.45 25.39 5.07
CA LYS A 432 37.26 24.20 5.30
C LYS A 432 37.28 23.35 4.02
N ILE A 433 38.48 22.90 3.65
CA ILE A 433 38.68 22.03 2.51
C ILE A 433 38.62 20.58 2.98
N ASP A 434 37.77 19.78 2.36
CA ASP A 434 37.57 18.37 2.66
C ASP A 434 38.10 17.47 1.53
N ALA A 435 38.17 17.98 0.31
CA ALA A 435 38.67 17.25 -0.86
C ALA A 435 39.44 18.16 -1.82
N VAL A 436 40.48 17.61 -2.45
CA VAL A 436 41.28 18.30 -3.46
C VAL A 436 41.50 17.41 -4.67
N LEU A 437 41.23 17.94 -5.86
CA LEU A 437 41.56 17.30 -7.14
C LEU A 437 42.28 18.31 -8.04
N ARG A 438 43.46 17.94 -8.54
CA ARG A 438 44.11 18.66 -9.64
C ARG A 438 43.42 18.27 -10.95
N TYR A 439 42.68 19.22 -11.55
CA TYR A 439 41.91 18.98 -12.77
C TYR A 439 42.82 18.98 -14.01
N ASP A 440 43.72 19.95 -14.08
CA ASP A 440 44.78 20.09 -15.09
C ASP A 440 46.01 20.80 -14.48
N GLU A 441 46.99 21.17 -15.32
CA GLU A 441 48.22 21.84 -14.87
C GLU A 441 47.98 23.15 -14.10
N ASN A 442 46.89 23.87 -14.40
CA ASN A 442 46.55 25.17 -13.84
C ASN A 442 45.43 25.11 -12.79
N LEU A 443 44.45 24.21 -12.93
CA LEU A 443 43.22 24.23 -12.14
C LEU A 443 43.20 23.21 -11.00
N LEU A 444 42.94 23.70 -9.78
CA LEU A 444 42.61 22.88 -8.61
C LEU A 444 41.12 23.00 -8.29
N TYR A 445 40.48 21.85 -8.06
CA TYR A 445 39.12 21.77 -7.54
C TYR A 445 39.19 21.52 -6.03
N LEU A 446 38.74 22.50 -5.27
CA LEU A 446 38.78 22.50 -3.81
C LEU A 446 37.36 22.29 -3.27
N GLY A 447 37.07 21.07 -2.83
CA GLY A 447 35.78 20.68 -2.25
C GLY A 447 35.65 21.13 -0.80
N SER A 448 34.51 21.72 -0.47
CA SER A 448 34.19 22.27 0.86
C SER A 448 32.69 22.14 1.16
N SER A 449 32.28 22.54 2.37
CA SER A 449 30.87 22.70 2.75
C SER A 449 30.07 23.64 1.82
N GLY A 450 30.73 24.64 1.22
CA GLY A 450 30.12 25.64 0.33
C GLY A 450 30.01 25.21 -1.14
N GLY A 451 30.62 24.09 -1.53
CA GLY A 451 30.72 23.62 -2.92
C GLY A 451 32.17 23.37 -3.34
N ILE A 452 32.41 23.40 -4.66
CA ILE A 452 33.75 23.21 -5.25
C ILE A 452 34.28 24.56 -5.73
N TYR A 453 35.29 25.09 -5.05
CA TYR A 453 36.03 26.27 -5.49
C TYR A 453 37.05 25.86 -6.56
N VAL A 454 36.94 26.44 -7.76
CA VAL A 454 37.90 26.25 -8.84
C VAL A 454 38.98 27.31 -8.71
N TYR A 455 40.18 26.90 -8.35
CA TYR A 455 41.33 27.74 -8.13
C TYR A 455 42.29 27.68 -9.32
N SER A 456 42.71 28.83 -9.84
CA SER A 456 43.76 28.92 -10.87
C SER A 456 45.12 29.16 -10.22
N LEU A 457 46.07 28.25 -10.47
CA LEU A 457 47.46 28.36 -10.05
C LEU A 457 48.17 29.52 -10.77
N ALA A 458 47.96 29.70 -12.07
CA ALA A 458 48.56 30.80 -12.83
C ALA A 458 47.99 32.17 -12.40
N GLY A 459 46.66 32.26 -12.24
CA GLY A 459 45.98 33.51 -11.87
C GLY A 459 45.94 33.81 -10.37
N ASN A 460 46.40 32.86 -9.54
CA ASN A 460 46.41 32.92 -8.07
C ASN A 460 45.08 33.36 -7.44
N LYS A 461 43.96 32.87 -7.97
CA LYS A 461 42.61 33.24 -7.51
C LYS A 461 41.60 32.14 -7.76
N VAL A 462 40.54 32.14 -6.96
CA VAL A 462 39.32 31.38 -7.25
C VAL A 462 38.62 32.04 -8.43
N ILE A 463 38.42 31.30 -9.51
CA ILE A 463 37.78 31.80 -10.73
C ILE A 463 36.31 31.38 -10.85
N ARG A 464 35.89 30.37 -10.08
CA ARG A 464 34.51 29.84 -10.13
C ARG A 464 34.15 29.06 -8.86
N LEU A 465 32.87 29.03 -8.55
CA LEU A 465 32.27 28.10 -7.57
C LEU A 465 31.29 27.18 -8.30
N ILE A 466 31.50 25.87 -8.23
CA ILE A 466 30.64 24.84 -8.80
C ILE A 466 29.83 24.20 -7.67
N GLY A 467 28.53 23.97 -7.89
CA GLY A 467 27.67 23.30 -6.90
C GLY A 467 27.48 24.09 -5.61
N LYS A 468 27.24 25.40 -5.71
CA LYS A 468 27.06 26.30 -4.55
C LYS A 468 26.09 25.72 -3.50
N GLY A 469 26.53 25.65 -2.25
CA GLY A 469 25.77 25.14 -1.12
C GLY A 469 25.65 23.62 -1.04
N LEU A 470 26.38 22.87 -1.86
CA LEU A 470 26.51 21.41 -1.74
C LEU A 470 27.72 21.10 -0.85
N PRO A 471 27.54 20.35 0.26
CA PRO A 471 28.64 20.03 1.16
C PRO A 471 29.47 18.88 0.58
N VAL A 472 30.55 19.22 -0.12
CA VAL A 472 31.39 18.26 -0.86
C VAL A 472 32.21 17.41 0.11
N LYS A 473 32.18 16.09 -0.09
CA LYS A 473 32.90 15.12 0.74
C LYS A 473 34.14 14.56 0.03
N GLN A 474 34.00 14.19 -1.24
CA GLN A 474 35.08 13.64 -2.07
C GLN A 474 34.90 14.09 -3.53
N ILE A 475 36.00 14.30 -4.25
CA ILE A 475 36.01 14.61 -5.68
C ILE A 475 36.81 13.50 -6.38
N ILE A 476 36.18 12.82 -7.33
CA ILE A 476 36.70 11.63 -8.00
C ILE A 476 36.73 11.86 -9.51
N ARG A 477 37.86 11.56 -10.16
CA ARG A 477 37.97 11.54 -11.63
C ARG A 477 37.92 10.10 -12.12
N THR A 478 36.95 9.76 -12.95
CA THR A 478 36.82 8.44 -13.59
C THR A 478 37.74 8.33 -14.82
N ARG A 479 37.95 7.11 -15.34
CA ARG A 479 38.94 6.84 -16.40
C ARG A 479 38.66 7.57 -17.71
N ASP A 480 37.39 7.87 -17.97
CA ASP A 480 36.91 8.66 -19.11
C ASP A 480 37.07 10.17 -18.92
N GLY A 481 37.69 10.61 -17.82
CA GLY A 481 37.91 12.01 -17.50
C GLY A 481 36.71 12.72 -16.87
N ASN A 482 35.56 12.06 -16.71
CA ASN A 482 34.43 12.63 -16.00
C ASN A 482 34.77 12.87 -14.52
N VAL A 483 34.33 14.00 -13.99
CA VAL A 483 34.57 14.38 -12.59
C VAL A 483 33.26 14.24 -11.81
N TRP A 484 33.28 13.39 -10.81
CA TRP A 484 32.18 13.12 -9.90
C TRP A 484 32.51 13.66 -8.52
N PHE A 485 31.50 13.95 -7.72
CA PHE A 485 31.71 14.23 -6.31
C PHE A 485 30.57 13.68 -5.46
N THR A 486 30.93 13.22 -4.26
CA THR A 486 29.98 12.83 -3.21
C THR A 486 29.77 14.00 -2.27
N THR A 487 28.62 13.99 -1.59
CA THR A 487 28.24 15.05 -0.66
C THR A 487 27.79 14.48 0.67
N TYR A 488 27.86 15.29 1.73
CA TYR A 488 27.20 14.97 2.99
C TYR A 488 25.68 15.11 2.83
N ASN A 489 24.96 13.98 2.88
CA ASN A 489 23.50 13.90 2.89
C ASN A 489 22.78 14.55 1.68
N ARG A 490 23.44 14.75 0.54
CA ARG A 490 22.80 15.29 -0.69
C ARG A 490 23.04 14.44 -1.95
N GLY A 491 23.64 13.26 -1.80
CA GLY A 491 23.88 12.31 -2.87
C GLY A 491 25.16 12.55 -3.66
N ILE A 492 25.16 12.07 -4.90
CA ILE A 492 26.31 12.05 -5.80
C ILE A 492 25.99 12.95 -7.00
N TYR A 493 27.00 13.64 -7.52
CA TYR A 493 26.85 14.56 -8.64
C TYR A 493 27.96 14.35 -9.67
N LEU A 494 27.60 14.52 -10.94
CA LEU A 494 28.53 14.64 -12.06
C LEU A 494 28.76 16.13 -12.36
N ILE A 495 30.02 16.53 -12.54
CA ILE A 495 30.36 17.84 -13.09
C ILE A 495 30.47 17.70 -14.60
N LYS A 496 29.62 18.43 -15.32
CA LYS A 496 29.65 18.48 -16.78
C LYS A 496 29.39 19.90 -17.27
N ASP A 497 30.26 20.40 -18.14
CA ASP A 497 30.20 21.78 -18.65
C ASP A 497 30.06 22.80 -17.51
N HIS A 498 30.77 22.55 -16.40
CA HIS A 498 30.74 23.31 -15.15
C HIS A 498 29.39 23.36 -14.41
N LYS A 499 28.39 22.61 -14.88
CA LYS A 499 27.13 22.37 -14.18
C LYS A 499 27.22 21.08 -13.37
N VAL A 500 26.42 20.98 -12.32
CA VAL A 500 26.32 19.78 -11.50
C VAL A 500 25.02 19.06 -11.84
N ILE A 501 25.12 17.77 -12.14
CA ILE A 501 23.97 16.92 -12.47
C ILE A 501 23.87 15.86 -11.39
N ARG A 502 22.77 15.85 -10.63
CA ARG A 502 22.54 14.91 -9.55
C ARG A 502 22.34 13.49 -10.10
N LEU A 503 22.98 12.51 -9.49
CA LEU A 503 22.74 11.10 -9.75
C LEU A 503 21.32 10.70 -9.29
N PRO A 504 20.56 9.90 -10.05
CA PRO A 504 19.25 9.43 -9.60
C PRO A 504 19.34 8.67 -8.28
N SER A 505 18.39 8.88 -7.38
CA SER A 505 18.37 8.16 -6.09
C SER A 505 18.18 6.66 -6.28
N ASP A 506 18.79 5.87 -5.39
CA ASP A 506 18.46 4.45 -5.24
C ASP A 506 17.07 4.28 -4.60
N LYS A 507 16.54 3.05 -4.67
CA LYS A 507 15.19 2.68 -4.19
C LYS A 507 14.89 3.14 -2.75
N ASN A 508 15.90 3.15 -1.87
CA ASN A 508 15.75 3.45 -0.45
C ASN A 508 16.51 4.72 -0.03
N ALA A 509 17.03 5.49 -0.99
CA ALA A 509 17.82 6.71 -0.77
C ALA A 509 19.10 6.52 0.09
N PHE A 510 19.65 5.32 0.17
CA PHE A 510 20.90 5.04 0.90
C PHE A 510 22.12 5.73 0.29
N LEU A 511 22.11 6.01 -1.02
CA LEU A 511 23.17 6.77 -1.70
C LEU A 511 23.13 8.27 -1.43
N THR A 512 22.21 8.75 -0.60
CA THR A 512 22.18 10.15 -0.14
C THR A 512 23.43 10.50 0.68
N ASN A 513 24.01 9.54 1.39
CA ASN A 513 25.32 9.67 2.04
C ASN A 513 26.33 8.65 1.46
N ALA A 514 26.65 8.79 0.18
CA ALA A 514 27.73 8.02 -0.43
C ALA A 514 29.11 8.50 0.07
N HIS A 515 30.04 7.59 0.28
CA HIS A 515 31.41 7.92 0.72
C HIS A 515 32.35 8.11 -0.48
N TYR A 516 32.46 7.08 -1.32
CA TYR A 516 33.40 7.05 -2.43
C TYR A 516 32.88 6.19 -3.58
N LEU A 517 33.50 6.32 -4.76
CA LEU A 517 33.21 5.47 -5.91
C LEU A 517 34.48 5.03 -6.64
N LEU A 518 34.47 3.80 -7.13
CA LEU A 518 35.48 3.25 -8.04
C LEU A 518 34.81 2.75 -9.32
N GLU A 519 35.53 2.82 -10.43
CA GLU A 519 35.06 2.35 -11.74
C GLU A 519 35.80 1.06 -12.15
N ASP A 520 35.04 -0.01 -12.41
CA ASP A 520 35.58 -1.29 -12.90
C ASP A 520 35.89 -1.28 -14.41
N ARG A 521 36.38 -2.40 -14.96
CA ARG A 521 36.73 -2.46 -16.40
C ARG A 521 35.49 -2.53 -17.30
N ASN A 522 34.34 -2.95 -16.76
CA ASN A 522 33.06 -3.02 -17.46
C ASN A 522 32.22 -1.75 -17.32
N SER A 523 32.84 -0.62 -16.94
CA SER A 523 32.15 0.66 -16.72
C SER A 523 31.05 0.61 -15.67
N ASN A 524 31.13 -0.27 -14.66
CA ASN A 524 30.28 -0.17 -13.49
C ASN A 524 30.93 0.71 -12.43
N LEU A 525 30.11 1.54 -11.80
CA LEU A 525 30.47 2.28 -10.60
C LEU A 525 30.16 1.42 -9.37
N TRP A 526 31.16 1.29 -8.51
CA TRP A 526 31.09 0.66 -7.20
C TRP A 526 31.11 1.75 -6.14
N ILE A 527 30.01 1.92 -5.41
CA ILE A 527 29.75 3.09 -4.57
C ILE A 527 29.54 2.62 -3.13
N SER A 528 30.39 3.06 -2.21
CA SER A 528 30.24 2.79 -0.77
C SER A 528 29.30 3.81 -0.11
N SER A 529 28.55 3.38 0.91
CA SER A 529 27.62 4.22 1.66
C SER A 529 27.53 3.78 3.13
N ASP A 530 26.80 4.52 3.96
CA ASP A 530 26.49 4.13 5.33
C ASP A 530 25.68 2.81 5.40
N ASN A 531 25.09 2.38 4.28
CA ASN A 531 24.25 1.20 4.24
C ASN A 531 24.48 0.35 3.00
N GLY A 532 25.69 -0.17 2.88
CA GLY A 532 26.09 -1.20 1.92
C GLY A 532 26.90 -0.64 0.76
N LEU A 533 27.30 -1.57 -0.11
CA LEU A 533 28.06 -1.30 -1.33
C LEU A 533 27.13 -1.45 -2.54
N PHE A 534 27.11 -0.45 -3.42
CA PHE A 534 26.22 -0.40 -4.57
C PHE A 534 27.00 -0.58 -5.86
N LYS A 535 26.42 -1.32 -6.80
CA LYS A 535 26.89 -1.46 -8.17
C LYS A 535 25.85 -0.91 -9.13
N VAL A 536 26.29 -0.10 -10.09
CA VAL A 536 25.44 0.47 -11.14
C VAL A 536 26.24 0.66 -12.42
N ASN A 537 25.64 0.40 -13.57
CA ASN A 537 26.30 0.63 -14.85
C ASN A 537 26.36 2.14 -15.16
N LYS A 538 27.57 2.66 -15.37
CA LYS A 538 27.82 4.09 -15.64
C LYS A 538 27.16 4.54 -16.94
N ASN A 539 27.16 3.71 -17.98
CA ASN A 539 26.61 4.10 -19.28
C ASN A 539 25.08 4.27 -19.20
N THR A 540 24.39 3.36 -18.50
CA THR A 540 22.95 3.50 -18.21
C THR A 540 22.65 4.78 -17.43
N LEU A 541 23.48 5.12 -16.43
CA LEU A 541 23.36 6.36 -15.67
C LEU A 541 23.50 7.59 -16.56
N LEU A 542 24.58 7.65 -17.35
CA LEU A 542 24.83 8.78 -18.24
C LEU A 542 23.72 8.94 -19.30
N GLN A 543 23.16 7.83 -19.81
CA GLN A 543 22.02 7.87 -20.71
C GLN A 543 20.78 8.45 -20.03
N TYR A 544 20.46 7.98 -18.82
CA TYR A 544 19.34 8.49 -18.05
C TYR A 544 19.49 9.99 -17.75
N MET A 545 20.69 10.43 -17.37
CA MET A 545 20.98 11.85 -17.08
C MET A 545 20.85 12.76 -18.31
N LYS A 546 21.05 12.21 -19.53
CA LYS A 546 20.81 12.93 -20.79
C LYS A 546 19.32 12.98 -21.17
N ALA A 547 18.62 11.86 -21.02
CA ALA A 547 17.21 11.73 -21.38
C ALA A 547 16.50 10.84 -20.33
N PRO A 548 15.91 11.43 -19.28
CA PRO A 548 15.30 10.68 -18.19
C PRO A 548 14.12 9.82 -18.69
N LYS A 549 14.38 8.55 -18.96
CA LYS A 549 13.39 7.55 -19.35
C LYS A 549 13.62 6.27 -18.57
N GLY A 550 12.55 5.70 -18.02
CA GLY A 550 12.62 4.47 -17.23
C GLY A 550 13.12 4.71 -15.80
N VAL A 551 13.71 3.67 -15.20
CA VAL A 551 14.22 3.68 -13.82
C VAL A 551 15.67 3.22 -13.85
N VAL A 552 16.53 3.91 -13.11
CA VAL A 552 17.91 3.45 -12.85
C VAL A 552 17.88 2.46 -11.69
N THR A 553 18.48 1.30 -11.90
CA THR A 553 18.50 0.23 -10.92
C THR A 553 19.90 0.06 -10.36
N TYR A 554 19.99 0.05 -9.03
CA TYR A 554 21.21 -0.21 -8.29
C TYR A 554 21.15 -1.59 -7.67
N TYR A 555 22.23 -2.36 -7.79
CA TYR A 555 22.40 -3.63 -7.09
C TYR A 555 23.16 -3.38 -5.79
N ARG A 556 22.60 -3.82 -4.67
CA ARG A 556 23.13 -3.55 -3.33
C ARG A 556 23.70 -4.82 -2.69
N TYR A 557 24.92 -4.72 -2.19
CA TYR A 557 25.59 -5.74 -1.40
C TYR A 557 25.56 -5.36 0.09
N THR A 558 25.32 -6.34 0.95
CA THR A 558 25.00 -6.19 2.37
C THR A 558 25.63 -7.33 3.18
N LYS A 559 25.39 -7.38 4.50
CA LYS A 559 25.78 -8.54 5.33
C LYS A 559 25.30 -9.88 4.78
N LYS A 560 24.15 -9.92 4.08
CA LYS A 560 23.64 -11.16 3.43
C LYS A 560 24.52 -11.67 2.28
N HIS A 561 25.42 -10.84 1.77
CA HIS A 561 26.35 -11.16 0.69
C HIS A 561 27.77 -11.44 1.18
N GLY A 562 28.03 -11.36 2.50
CA GLY A 562 29.34 -11.63 3.09
C GLY A 562 30.08 -10.43 3.68
N LEU A 563 29.46 -9.24 3.69
CA LEU A 563 30.00 -8.12 4.47
C LEU A 563 29.85 -8.39 5.97
N LEU A 564 30.79 -7.93 6.80
CA LEU A 564 30.65 -7.99 8.26
C LEU A 564 29.78 -6.84 8.79
N ASN A 565 29.88 -5.66 8.16
CA ASN A 565 29.04 -4.50 8.42
C ASN A 565 28.49 -3.92 7.11
N ASN A 566 27.30 -3.31 7.15
CA ASN A 566 26.79 -2.54 6.01
C ASN A 566 27.42 -1.14 5.96
N GLU A 567 27.87 -0.60 7.09
CA GLU A 567 28.42 0.75 7.16
C GLU A 567 29.87 0.78 6.67
N PHE A 568 30.08 1.48 5.55
CA PHE A 568 31.41 1.80 5.05
C PHE A 568 31.89 3.12 5.64
N ASN A 569 33.21 3.30 5.72
CA ASN A 569 33.76 4.58 6.13
C ASN A 569 34.04 5.48 4.94
N GLY A 570 33.99 6.79 5.20
CA GLY A 570 34.40 7.82 4.26
C GLY A 570 34.87 9.06 5.01
N SER A 571 35.21 10.11 4.27
CA SER A 571 35.92 11.27 4.83
C SER A 571 37.37 10.93 5.24
N ALA A 572 37.98 10.07 4.44
CA ALA A 572 39.40 9.72 4.49
C ALA A 572 40.07 10.14 3.17
N ASN A 573 41.39 10.25 3.15
CA ASN A 573 42.14 10.39 1.91
C ASN A 573 43.39 9.50 1.97
N PRO A 574 43.48 8.49 1.10
CA PRO A 574 42.45 7.98 0.16
C PRO A 574 41.31 7.21 0.86
N CYS A 575 40.13 7.14 0.21
CA CYS A 575 38.95 6.41 0.73
C CYS A 575 38.80 4.98 0.20
N ALA A 576 39.41 4.61 -0.93
CA ALA A 576 39.32 3.28 -1.53
C ALA A 576 40.40 3.12 -2.60
N HIS A 577 40.77 1.87 -2.91
CA HIS A 577 41.76 1.57 -3.95
C HIS A 577 41.33 0.46 -4.89
N GLN A 578 41.85 0.55 -6.11
CA GLN A 578 42.04 -0.61 -6.97
C GLN A 578 43.50 -1.08 -6.80
N LEU A 579 43.68 -2.35 -6.49
CA LEU A 579 44.99 -3.00 -6.35
C LEU A 579 45.52 -3.49 -7.71
N ASN A 580 46.80 -3.86 -7.77
CA ASN A 580 47.45 -4.27 -9.03
C ASN A 580 46.85 -5.57 -9.60
N ASP A 581 46.44 -6.49 -8.72
CA ASP A 581 45.74 -7.72 -9.09
C ASP A 581 44.29 -7.49 -9.58
N GLY A 582 43.82 -6.25 -9.54
CA GLY A 582 42.50 -5.82 -9.98
C GLY A 582 41.42 -5.87 -8.91
N GLN A 583 41.72 -6.27 -7.67
CA GLN A 583 40.78 -6.21 -6.57
C GLN A 583 40.46 -4.76 -6.17
N PHE A 584 39.24 -4.55 -5.72
CA PHE A 584 38.83 -3.32 -5.06
C PHE A 584 38.90 -3.54 -3.55
N VAL A 585 39.31 -2.49 -2.84
CA VAL A 585 39.37 -2.46 -1.39
C VAL A 585 38.71 -1.21 -0.86
N PHE A 586 37.76 -1.40 0.06
CA PHE A 586 37.03 -0.33 0.72
C PHE A 586 37.11 -0.45 2.24
N PRO A 587 37.29 0.65 2.98
CA PRO A 587 37.25 0.69 4.43
C PRO A 587 35.82 0.55 4.95
N SER A 588 35.63 -0.22 6.02
CA SER A 588 34.35 -0.35 6.71
C SER A 588 34.52 -0.20 8.22
N MET A 589 33.39 -0.21 8.93
CA MET A 589 33.37 -0.22 10.40
C MET A 589 33.90 -1.52 11.02
N GLU A 590 34.01 -2.60 10.24
CA GLU A 590 34.54 -3.90 10.68
C GLU A 590 35.61 -4.43 9.72
N GLY A 591 36.64 -3.63 9.48
CA GLY A 591 37.80 -3.99 8.67
C GLY A 591 37.76 -3.48 7.23
N PHE A 592 38.70 -3.95 6.41
CA PHE A 592 38.74 -3.68 4.97
C PHE A 592 38.00 -4.76 4.19
N VAL A 593 37.19 -4.34 3.22
CA VAL A 593 36.42 -5.22 2.34
C VAL A 593 37.15 -5.34 1.00
N PHE A 594 37.64 -6.53 0.68
CA PHE A 594 38.29 -6.89 -0.57
C PHE A 594 37.34 -7.69 -1.46
N PHE A 595 37.31 -7.38 -2.75
CA PHE A 595 36.59 -8.18 -3.75
C PHE A 595 37.12 -7.91 -5.15
N ASN A 596 36.93 -8.86 -6.06
CA ASN A 596 37.23 -8.66 -7.47
C ASN A 596 35.95 -8.21 -8.21
N PRO A 597 35.85 -6.94 -8.67
CA PRO A 597 34.62 -6.40 -9.26
C PRO A 597 34.16 -7.15 -10.52
N GLU A 598 35.08 -7.79 -11.24
CA GLU A 598 34.81 -8.56 -12.46
C GLU A 598 34.25 -9.96 -12.16
N LYS A 599 34.53 -10.50 -10.97
CA LYS A 599 34.05 -11.83 -10.54
C LYS A 599 32.82 -11.75 -9.64
N THR A 600 32.57 -10.60 -9.00
CA THR A 600 31.44 -10.41 -8.09
C THR A 600 30.11 -10.46 -8.85
N LYS A 601 29.27 -11.43 -8.50
CA LYS A 601 28.03 -11.71 -9.23
C LYS A 601 26.89 -10.81 -8.77
N THR A 602 25.96 -10.57 -9.69
CA THR A 602 24.62 -10.04 -9.39
C THR A 602 23.60 -11.13 -9.63
N TYR A 603 22.57 -11.19 -8.80
CA TYR A 603 21.54 -12.22 -8.90
C TYR A 603 20.20 -11.56 -9.22
N TYR A 604 19.62 -11.91 -10.37
CA TYR A 604 18.29 -11.47 -10.76
C TYR A 604 17.39 -12.68 -11.06
N PRO A 605 16.08 -12.59 -10.80
CA PRO A 605 15.15 -13.62 -11.26
C PRO A 605 15.15 -13.71 -12.80
N LYS A 606 14.98 -14.91 -13.35
CA LYS A 606 14.86 -15.11 -14.81
C LYS A 606 13.42 -14.86 -15.27
N ALA A 607 13.22 -14.59 -16.55
CA ALA A 607 11.90 -14.28 -17.11
C ALA A 607 10.82 -15.34 -16.81
N GLN A 608 11.21 -16.61 -16.81
CA GLN A 608 10.34 -17.75 -16.49
C GLN A 608 10.06 -17.97 -15.00
N ASN A 609 10.64 -17.16 -14.10
CA ASN A 609 10.56 -17.34 -12.65
C ASN A 609 9.37 -16.61 -12.01
N LEU A 610 8.35 -16.20 -12.75
CA LEU A 610 7.21 -15.47 -12.20
C LEU A 610 5.91 -16.27 -12.34
N TYR A 611 5.34 -16.65 -11.19
CA TYR A 611 4.14 -17.46 -11.10
C TYR A 611 3.05 -16.74 -10.31
N LEU A 612 1.87 -16.58 -10.93
CA LEU A 612 0.68 -15.93 -10.35
C LEU A 612 -0.41 -16.98 -10.21
N GLU A 613 -0.26 -17.84 -9.21
CA GLU A 613 -1.04 -19.09 -9.13
C GLU A 613 -2.00 -19.11 -7.95
N ARG A 614 -1.81 -18.27 -6.94
CA ARG A 614 -2.56 -18.37 -5.69
C ARG A 614 -3.08 -17.00 -5.27
N ALA A 615 -4.31 -16.97 -4.82
CA ALA A 615 -4.91 -15.78 -4.22
C ALA A 615 -5.57 -16.14 -2.90
N ARG A 616 -5.76 -15.15 -2.02
CA ARG A 616 -6.61 -15.25 -0.84
C ARG A 616 -7.86 -14.40 -1.08
N VAL A 617 -9.01 -15.06 -1.02
CA VAL A 617 -10.33 -14.44 -1.15
C VAL A 617 -11.19 -14.98 0.00
N LYS A 618 -11.92 -14.11 0.69
CA LYS A 618 -12.72 -14.49 1.89
C LYS A 618 -11.90 -15.16 3.00
N GLY A 619 -10.62 -14.78 3.14
CA GLY A 619 -9.69 -15.43 4.09
C GLY A 619 -9.25 -16.85 3.70
N LYS A 620 -9.75 -17.42 2.60
CA LYS A 620 -9.39 -18.75 2.10
C LYS A 620 -8.40 -18.65 0.94
N MET A 621 -7.38 -19.50 0.94
CA MET A 621 -6.47 -19.64 -0.18
C MET A 621 -7.17 -20.37 -1.33
N ILE A 622 -7.24 -19.72 -2.48
CA ILE A 622 -7.77 -20.28 -3.73
C ILE A 622 -6.65 -20.44 -4.75
N GLN A 623 -6.86 -21.38 -5.67
CA GLN A 623 -5.95 -21.60 -6.78
C GLN A 623 -6.47 -20.91 -8.05
N LEU A 624 -5.56 -20.23 -8.73
CA LEU A 624 -5.77 -19.61 -10.03
C LEU A 624 -5.33 -20.58 -11.13
N LYS A 625 -6.11 -20.63 -12.21
CA LYS A 625 -5.71 -21.24 -13.48
C LYS A 625 -5.29 -20.13 -14.43
N ASP A 626 -6.27 -19.39 -14.94
CA ASP A 626 -6.05 -18.37 -15.98
C ASP A 626 -6.55 -16.98 -15.57
N LYS A 627 -7.48 -16.88 -14.61
CA LYS A 627 -8.03 -15.61 -14.11
C LYS A 627 -8.28 -15.65 -12.61
N LEU A 628 -8.33 -14.48 -11.99
CA LEU A 628 -8.88 -14.27 -10.65
C LEU A 628 -10.34 -13.83 -10.79
N PHE A 629 -11.26 -14.62 -10.25
CA PHE A 629 -12.69 -14.30 -10.22
C PHE A 629 -13.09 -13.95 -8.79
N LEU A 630 -13.73 -12.80 -8.61
CA LEU A 630 -14.31 -12.35 -7.34
C LEU A 630 -15.83 -12.33 -7.47
N GLU A 631 -16.49 -13.15 -6.66
CA GLU A 631 -17.95 -13.17 -6.54
C GLU A 631 -18.49 -11.82 -6.06
N CYS A 632 -19.74 -11.56 -6.40
CA CYS A 632 -20.47 -10.36 -5.98
C CYS A 632 -20.36 -10.12 -4.46
N GLY A 633 -20.06 -8.87 -4.07
CA GLY A 633 -19.92 -8.47 -2.66
C GLY A 633 -18.50 -8.60 -2.08
N TYR A 634 -17.56 -9.24 -2.80
CA TYR A 634 -16.17 -9.36 -2.34
C TYR A 634 -15.26 -8.34 -3.02
N LYS A 635 -15.00 -7.23 -2.32
CA LYS A 635 -14.16 -6.14 -2.84
C LYS A 635 -12.67 -6.28 -2.53
N ASN A 636 -12.26 -7.31 -1.78
CA ASN A 636 -10.88 -7.47 -1.28
C ASN A 636 -10.29 -8.82 -1.69
N ALA A 637 -9.05 -8.81 -2.19
CA ALA A 637 -8.31 -10.02 -2.53
C ALA A 637 -6.80 -9.80 -2.41
N GLU A 638 -6.07 -10.85 -2.00
CA GLU A 638 -4.60 -10.83 -1.96
C GLU A 638 -4.06 -11.78 -3.03
N LEU A 639 -3.30 -11.29 -4.00
CA LEU A 639 -2.60 -12.12 -4.97
C LEU A 639 -1.16 -12.40 -4.51
N TYR A 640 -0.78 -13.67 -4.47
CA TYR A 640 0.57 -14.09 -4.15
C TYR A 640 1.43 -14.17 -5.42
N ILE A 641 2.57 -13.50 -5.38
CA ILE A 641 3.54 -13.45 -6.46
C ILE A 641 4.69 -14.40 -6.10
N ASP A 642 4.65 -15.61 -6.65
CA ASP A 642 5.64 -16.64 -6.37
C ASP A 642 6.83 -16.48 -7.33
N ILE A 643 8.01 -16.14 -6.79
CA ILE A 643 9.28 -16.01 -7.52
C ILE A 643 10.38 -16.78 -6.77
N PRO A 644 10.95 -17.85 -7.35
CA PRO A 644 12.12 -18.52 -6.79
C PRO A 644 13.35 -17.63 -6.95
N TYR A 645 13.67 -16.91 -5.88
CA TYR A 645 14.75 -15.95 -5.82
C TYR A 645 15.46 -16.06 -4.47
N TYR A 646 16.71 -16.50 -4.51
CA TYR A 646 17.49 -16.91 -3.34
C TYR A 646 18.57 -15.90 -2.94
N SER A 647 18.52 -14.68 -3.47
CA SER A 647 19.42 -13.59 -3.06
C SER A 647 18.65 -12.53 -2.26
N ASP A 648 19.22 -11.36 -2.01
CA ASP A 648 18.60 -10.34 -1.17
C ASP A 648 17.36 -9.74 -1.85
N LEU A 649 16.20 -9.87 -1.21
CA LEU A 649 14.92 -9.37 -1.73
C LEU A 649 14.91 -7.85 -1.90
N GLU A 650 15.78 -7.11 -1.22
CA GLU A 650 15.85 -5.67 -1.46
C GLU A 650 16.25 -5.30 -2.89
N ASN A 651 17.04 -6.17 -3.54
CA ASN A 651 17.43 -6.06 -4.94
C ASN A 651 16.32 -6.49 -5.91
N ILE A 652 15.23 -7.08 -5.43
CA ILE A 652 14.06 -7.35 -6.28
C ILE A 652 13.27 -6.05 -6.49
N TYR A 653 13.32 -5.51 -7.70
CA TYR A 653 12.44 -4.43 -8.12
C TYR A 653 11.13 -5.06 -8.61
N LEU A 654 10.27 -5.46 -7.68
CA LEU A 654 8.98 -6.07 -7.98
C LEU A 654 7.86 -5.04 -7.87
N GLN A 655 7.08 -4.89 -8.93
CA GLN A 655 6.00 -3.92 -9.04
C GLN A 655 4.75 -4.56 -9.63
N ALA A 656 3.58 -4.05 -9.29
CA ALA A 656 2.33 -4.46 -9.92
C ALA A 656 1.41 -3.26 -10.11
N LYS A 657 0.47 -3.39 -11.05
CA LYS A 657 -0.65 -2.47 -11.21
C LYS A 657 -1.91 -3.23 -11.63
N LEU A 658 -3.05 -2.77 -11.11
CA LEU A 658 -4.36 -3.18 -11.59
C LEU A 658 -4.80 -2.14 -12.63
N SER A 659 -5.02 -2.57 -13.86
CA SER A 659 -5.22 -1.69 -15.01
C SER A 659 -6.57 -1.99 -15.66
N ASP A 660 -7.45 -0.99 -15.66
CA ASP A 660 -8.61 -0.85 -16.54
C ASP A 660 -8.30 0.01 -17.79
N SER A 661 -7.22 0.80 -17.71
CA SER A 661 -6.73 1.75 -18.72
C SER A 661 -5.20 1.86 -18.67
N LYS A 662 -4.55 2.44 -19.70
CA LYS A 662 -3.07 2.46 -19.82
C LYS A 662 -2.35 3.21 -18.68
N ASP A 663 -3.01 4.14 -18.01
CA ASP A 663 -2.39 5.14 -17.13
C ASP A 663 -2.36 4.79 -15.63
N SER A 664 -2.78 3.60 -15.21
CA SER A 664 -2.70 3.20 -13.80
C SER A 664 -1.24 3.17 -13.29
N PRO A 665 -0.96 3.72 -12.09
CA PRO A 665 0.39 3.82 -11.55
C PRO A 665 0.94 2.46 -11.12
N TRP A 666 2.27 2.31 -11.18
CA TRP A 666 2.97 1.12 -10.66
C TRP A 666 3.12 1.20 -9.15
N ILE A 667 2.78 0.12 -8.45
CA ILE A 667 2.91 -0.01 -6.99
C ILE A 667 4.08 -0.95 -6.72
N ASN A 668 5.00 -0.54 -5.83
CA ASN A 668 6.08 -1.41 -5.35
C ASN A 668 5.51 -2.51 -4.45
N ILE A 669 5.83 -3.76 -4.77
CA ILE A 669 5.47 -4.91 -3.94
C ILE A 669 6.46 -5.04 -2.79
N LYS A 670 5.94 -5.25 -1.58
CA LYS A 670 6.75 -5.45 -0.37
C LYS A 670 7.46 -6.81 -0.39
N SER A 671 8.32 -7.06 0.59
CA SER A 671 9.09 -8.30 0.72
C SER A 671 8.23 -9.57 0.89
N ASP A 672 6.97 -9.42 1.30
CA ASP A 672 5.98 -10.51 1.38
C ASP A 672 5.47 -10.98 0.01
N LYS A 673 5.89 -10.33 -1.08
CA LYS A 673 5.54 -10.65 -2.48
C LYS A 673 4.04 -10.78 -2.69
N THR A 674 3.26 -9.94 -2.01
CA THR A 674 1.78 -9.99 -2.06
C THR A 674 1.22 -8.69 -2.62
N PHE A 675 0.42 -8.78 -3.67
CA PHE A 675 -0.36 -7.64 -4.18
C PHE A 675 -1.74 -7.65 -3.54
N ARG A 676 -2.05 -6.59 -2.78
CA ARG A 676 -3.30 -6.46 -2.05
C ARG A 676 -4.23 -5.54 -2.80
N MET A 677 -5.39 -6.06 -3.15
CA MET A 677 -6.46 -5.30 -3.76
C MET A 677 -7.53 -5.06 -2.69
N ALA A 678 -7.91 -3.80 -2.53
CA ALA A 678 -8.93 -3.38 -1.57
C ALA A 678 -9.97 -2.51 -2.29
N ASN A 679 -11.24 -2.69 -1.93
CA ASN A 679 -12.36 -1.93 -2.46
C ASN A 679 -12.43 -1.90 -4.01
N ILE A 680 -12.17 -3.03 -4.68
CA ILE A 680 -12.29 -3.12 -6.15
C ILE A 680 -13.78 -3.02 -6.54
N GLU A 681 -14.08 -2.14 -7.49
CA GLU A 681 -15.41 -2.03 -8.08
C GLU A 681 -15.69 -3.17 -9.08
N PRO A 682 -16.96 -3.50 -9.37
CA PRO A 682 -17.30 -4.49 -10.38
C PRO A 682 -16.76 -4.15 -11.76
N GLY A 683 -16.18 -5.12 -12.45
CA GLY A 683 -15.58 -4.90 -13.75
C GLY A 683 -14.52 -5.93 -14.13
N ASN A 684 -13.94 -5.74 -15.31
CA ASN A 684 -12.84 -6.54 -15.84
C ASN A 684 -11.56 -5.71 -15.80
N TYR A 685 -10.54 -6.26 -15.14
CA TYR A 685 -9.25 -5.63 -14.97
C TYR A 685 -8.12 -6.55 -15.45
N ASN A 686 -6.99 -5.96 -15.80
CA ASN A 686 -5.75 -6.69 -16.02
C ASN A 686 -4.78 -6.35 -14.90
N LEU A 687 -4.41 -7.36 -14.10
CA LEU A 687 -3.33 -7.22 -13.14
C LEU A 687 -2.01 -7.52 -13.82
N ILE A 688 -1.18 -6.49 -13.96
CA ILE A 688 0.13 -6.56 -14.61
C ILE A 688 1.19 -6.50 -13.52
N VAL A 689 2.00 -7.55 -13.41
CA VAL A 689 3.16 -7.64 -12.50
C VAL A 689 4.43 -7.53 -13.33
N ARG A 690 5.42 -6.79 -12.83
CA ARG A 690 6.75 -6.73 -13.44
C ARG A 690 7.87 -6.85 -12.42
N PHE A 691 8.99 -7.44 -12.83
CA PHE A 691 10.22 -7.44 -12.04
C PHE A 691 11.47 -7.21 -12.90
N LEU A 692 12.52 -6.69 -12.28
CA LEU A 692 13.83 -6.52 -12.91
C LEU A 692 14.55 -7.86 -13.11
N SER A 693 14.89 -8.20 -14.35
CA SER A 693 15.51 -9.49 -14.71
C SER A 693 17.01 -9.42 -15.01
N SER A 694 17.59 -8.22 -15.11
CA SER A 694 19.01 -8.04 -15.40
C SER A 694 19.52 -6.70 -14.90
N ASP A 695 20.85 -6.58 -14.80
CA ASP A 695 21.60 -5.37 -14.49
C ASP A 695 21.46 -4.25 -15.53
N THR A 696 21.04 -4.59 -16.76
CA THR A 696 20.75 -3.62 -17.82
C THR A 696 19.46 -2.81 -17.62
N GLY A 697 18.70 -3.07 -16.55
CA GLY A 697 17.43 -2.37 -16.31
C GLY A 697 16.21 -3.01 -16.98
N LYS A 698 16.33 -4.23 -17.54
CA LYS A 698 15.24 -4.90 -18.26
C LYS A 698 14.18 -5.45 -17.29
N PHE A 699 12.93 -5.04 -17.48
CA PHE A 699 11.78 -5.60 -16.76
C PHE A 699 11.10 -6.72 -17.56
N ILE A 700 10.65 -7.75 -16.86
CA ILE A 700 9.78 -8.81 -17.37
C ILE A 700 8.37 -8.60 -16.84
N TYR A 701 7.37 -8.85 -17.68
CA TYR A 701 5.96 -8.59 -17.40
C TYR A 701 5.16 -9.89 -17.41
N LYS A 702 4.18 -9.99 -16.51
CA LYS A 702 3.16 -11.06 -16.49
C LYS A 702 1.82 -10.42 -16.20
N THR A 703 0.81 -10.81 -16.98
CA THR A 703 -0.56 -10.31 -16.83
C THR A 703 -1.49 -11.45 -16.43
N ILE A 704 -2.41 -11.17 -15.51
CA ILE A 704 -3.53 -12.05 -15.17
C ILE A 704 -4.84 -11.24 -15.21
N PRO A 705 -5.88 -11.72 -15.92
CA PRO A 705 -7.21 -11.14 -15.87
C PRO A 705 -7.82 -11.24 -14.46
N VAL A 706 -8.49 -10.18 -14.03
CA VAL A 706 -9.25 -10.11 -12.78
C VAL A 706 -10.68 -9.69 -13.12
N GLU A 707 -11.65 -10.53 -12.76
CA GLU A 707 -13.08 -10.29 -13.01
C GLU A 707 -13.78 -10.15 -11.66
N VAL A 708 -14.49 -9.03 -11.48
CA VAL A 708 -15.26 -8.73 -10.28
C VAL A 708 -16.73 -8.67 -10.65
N GLU A 709 -17.50 -9.62 -10.15
CA GLU A 709 -18.93 -9.75 -10.46
C GLU A 709 -19.73 -8.60 -9.85
N ALA A 710 -20.60 -8.00 -10.66
CA ALA A 710 -21.52 -6.95 -10.25
C ALA A 710 -22.74 -7.53 -9.50
N HIS A 711 -23.25 -6.81 -8.51
CA HIS A 711 -24.60 -7.08 -8.00
C HIS A 711 -25.61 -6.92 -9.15
N PHE A 712 -26.72 -7.65 -9.10
CA PHE A 712 -27.77 -7.55 -10.12
C PHE A 712 -28.18 -6.10 -10.40
N TYR A 713 -28.34 -5.27 -9.36
CA TYR A 713 -28.70 -3.86 -9.50
C TYR A 713 -27.61 -2.96 -10.11
N GLN A 714 -26.36 -3.42 -10.14
CA GLN A 714 -25.24 -2.72 -10.76
C GLN A 714 -25.12 -3.03 -12.26
N THR A 715 -25.77 -4.09 -12.73
CA THR A 715 -25.75 -4.50 -14.15
C THR A 715 -26.40 -3.46 -15.06
N LEU A 716 -25.91 -3.34 -16.29
CA LEU A 716 -26.53 -2.47 -17.31
C LEU A 716 -27.98 -2.90 -17.60
N PHE A 717 -28.24 -4.21 -17.60
CA PHE A 717 -29.57 -4.77 -17.79
C PHE A 717 -30.57 -4.27 -16.73
N PHE A 718 -30.22 -4.31 -15.45
CA PHE A 718 -31.09 -3.79 -14.39
C PHE A 718 -31.33 -2.28 -14.53
N LYS A 719 -30.28 -1.51 -14.86
CA LYS A 719 -30.42 -0.06 -15.09
C LYS A 719 -31.36 0.24 -16.25
N ILE A 720 -31.28 -0.53 -17.35
CA ILE A 720 -32.20 -0.44 -18.48
C ILE A 720 -33.61 -0.87 -18.06
N LEU A 721 -33.75 -1.96 -17.32
CA LEU A 721 -35.04 -2.45 -16.82
C LEU A 721 -35.73 -1.39 -15.96
N ILE A 722 -35.01 -0.75 -15.03
CA ILE A 722 -35.53 0.36 -14.23
C ILE A 722 -35.92 1.54 -15.11
N ALA A 723 -35.09 1.92 -16.09
CA ALA A 723 -35.44 2.99 -17.03
C ALA A 723 -36.72 2.66 -17.82
N VAL A 724 -36.87 1.41 -18.28
CA VAL A 724 -38.07 0.91 -18.97
C VAL A 724 -39.28 0.89 -18.04
N ILE A 725 -39.14 0.46 -16.79
CA ILE A 725 -40.20 0.50 -15.78
C ILE A 725 -40.63 1.95 -15.52
N VAL A 726 -39.69 2.88 -15.39
CA VAL A 726 -39.99 4.32 -15.22
C VAL A 726 -40.72 4.86 -16.45
N ILE A 727 -40.26 4.54 -17.66
CA ILE A 727 -40.94 4.92 -18.91
C ILE A 727 -42.34 4.30 -18.97
N PHE A 728 -42.50 3.03 -18.61
CA PHE A 728 -43.79 2.34 -18.57
C PHE A 728 -44.73 2.97 -17.54
N ILE A 729 -44.24 3.32 -16.34
CA ILE A 729 -45.03 4.04 -15.32
C ILE A 729 -45.47 5.40 -15.86
N VAL A 730 -44.58 6.15 -16.51
CA VAL A 730 -44.91 7.43 -17.14
C VAL A 730 -45.97 7.24 -18.24
N LEU A 731 -45.78 6.25 -19.12
CA LEU A 731 -46.76 5.89 -20.15
C LEU A 731 -48.09 5.40 -19.55
N MET A 732 -48.06 4.66 -18.44
CA MET A 732 -49.24 4.18 -17.73
C MET A 732 -49.97 5.35 -17.07
N ILE A 733 -49.28 6.30 -16.46
CA ILE A 733 -49.86 7.54 -15.94
C ILE A 733 -50.51 8.33 -17.08
N ILE A 734 -49.83 8.45 -18.24
CA ILE A 734 -50.39 9.07 -19.44
C ILE A 734 -51.60 8.28 -19.95
N GLN A 735 -51.57 6.96 -19.94
CA GLN A 735 -52.66 6.10 -20.41
C GLN A 735 -53.86 6.13 -19.45
N ILE A 736 -53.63 6.15 -18.14
CA ILE A 736 -54.67 6.33 -17.12
C ILE A 736 -55.26 7.72 -17.26
N ARG A 737 -54.45 8.77 -17.41
CA ARG A 737 -54.93 10.12 -17.65
C ARG A 737 -55.75 10.20 -18.93
N THR A 738 -55.28 9.62 -20.04
CA THR A 738 -56.00 9.65 -21.32
C THR A 738 -57.24 8.76 -21.31
N ASN A 739 -57.23 7.60 -20.66
CA ASN A 739 -58.41 6.76 -20.49
C ASN A 739 -59.42 7.40 -19.54
N PHE A 740 -58.98 8.05 -18.46
CA PHE A 740 -59.82 8.88 -17.61
C PHE A 740 -60.45 10.02 -18.41
N LEU A 741 -59.67 10.72 -19.24
CA LEU A 741 -60.18 11.76 -20.15
C LEU A 741 -61.13 11.18 -21.22
N ARG A 742 -60.88 9.98 -21.75
CA ARG A 742 -61.75 9.30 -22.72
C ARG A 742 -63.03 8.78 -22.10
N LEU A 743 -63.00 8.26 -20.88
CA LEU A 743 -64.18 7.90 -20.08
C LEU A 743 -64.98 9.15 -19.77
N LYS A 744 -64.31 10.24 -19.36
CA LYS A 744 -64.95 11.54 -19.14
C LYS A 744 -65.58 12.05 -20.44
N ASN A 745 -64.90 11.92 -21.58
CA ASN A 745 -65.43 12.33 -22.90
C ASN A 745 -66.55 11.41 -23.41
N LYS A 746 -66.54 10.10 -23.10
CA LYS A 746 -67.59 9.15 -23.49
C LYS A 746 -68.83 9.29 -22.60
N VAL A 747 -68.63 9.51 -21.31
CA VAL A 747 -69.69 9.95 -20.38
C VAL A 747 -70.23 11.30 -20.84
N LEU A 748 -69.38 12.25 -21.22
CA LEU A 748 -69.81 13.56 -21.75
C LEU A 748 -70.60 13.42 -23.06
N LYS A 749 -70.17 12.55 -23.98
CA LYS A 749 -70.85 12.31 -25.26
C LYS A 749 -72.21 11.60 -25.07
N ASN A 750 -72.30 10.63 -24.17
CA ASN A 750 -73.58 9.99 -23.82
C ASN A 750 -74.48 10.88 -22.94
N THR A 751 -73.90 11.83 -22.21
CA THR A 751 -74.63 12.84 -21.46
C THR A 751 -75.17 13.93 -22.39
N ILE A 752 -74.50 14.23 -23.50
CA ILE A 752 -74.95 15.20 -24.52
C ILE A 752 -76.20 14.69 -25.25
N ASP A 753 -76.24 13.43 -25.69
CA ASP A 753 -77.42 12.87 -26.38
C ASP A 753 -78.65 12.66 -25.45
N HIS A 754 -78.45 12.62 -24.13
CA HIS A 754 -79.53 12.45 -23.15
C HIS A 754 -79.88 13.72 -22.36
N LYS A 755 -79.10 14.81 -22.48
CA LYS A 755 -79.35 16.09 -21.78
C LYS A 755 -79.83 17.24 -22.67
N ASP A 756 -80.05 17.03 -23.97
CA ASP A 756 -80.69 18.02 -24.87
C ASP A 756 -82.18 18.30 -24.55
N LYS A 757 -82.80 17.60 -23.60
CA LYS A 757 -84.21 17.80 -23.21
C LYS A 757 -84.47 18.16 -21.74
N GLN A 758 -83.43 18.42 -20.94
CA GLN A 758 -83.56 18.77 -19.50
C GLN A 758 -82.66 19.94 -19.04
N LEU A 759 -82.24 20.83 -19.96
CA LEU A 759 -81.20 21.84 -19.72
C LEU A 759 -81.66 23.31 -19.75
N LEU A 760 -82.97 23.59 -19.75
CA LEU A 760 -83.49 24.97 -19.80
C LEU A 760 -84.07 25.50 -18.47
N ALA A 761 -84.39 24.63 -17.51
CA ALA A 761 -84.98 25.03 -16.22
C ALA A 761 -83.98 25.11 -15.05
N THR A 762 -82.79 24.49 -15.16
CA THR A 762 -81.77 24.44 -14.09
C THR A 762 -80.60 25.42 -14.31
N HIS A 763 -80.48 26.00 -15.51
CA HIS A 763 -79.36 26.88 -15.90
C HIS A 763 -79.43 28.26 -15.23
N ASN A 764 -80.63 28.78 -14.93
CA ASN A 764 -80.79 30.11 -14.30
C ASN A 764 -80.54 30.10 -12.78
N LYS A 765 -80.72 28.96 -12.09
CA LYS A 765 -80.50 28.86 -10.64
C LYS A 765 -79.01 28.73 -10.28
N LEU A 766 -78.23 27.99 -11.07
CA LEU A 766 -76.77 27.82 -10.88
C LEU A 766 -75.94 29.02 -11.39
N LYS A 767 -76.43 29.77 -12.37
CA LYS A 767 -75.73 30.96 -12.88
C LYS A 767 -75.73 32.10 -11.85
N ASN A 768 -76.83 32.30 -11.13
CA ASN A 768 -76.91 33.28 -10.04
C ASN A 768 -76.02 32.91 -8.83
N GLU A 769 -75.91 31.63 -8.47
CA GLU A 769 -74.97 31.15 -7.45
C GLU A 769 -73.49 31.28 -7.88
N SER A 770 -73.19 31.00 -9.16
CA SER A 770 -71.84 31.11 -9.72
C SER A 770 -71.37 32.57 -9.89
N ASP A 771 -72.25 33.48 -10.31
CA ASP A 771 -71.93 34.91 -10.47
C ASP A 771 -71.79 35.61 -9.10
N TYR A 772 -72.48 35.11 -8.07
CA TYR A 772 -72.34 35.57 -6.69
C TYR A 772 -71.01 35.12 -6.04
N GLN A 773 -70.64 33.84 -6.19
CA GLN A 773 -69.32 33.33 -5.75
C GLN A 773 -68.17 34.06 -6.44
N LYS A 774 -68.34 34.44 -7.71
CA LYS A 774 -67.34 35.17 -8.47
C LYS A 774 -67.11 36.59 -7.92
N LYS A 775 -68.18 37.34 -7.60
CA LYS A 775 -68.08 38.67 -6.99
C LYS A 775 -67.58 38.65 -5.55
N LEU A 776 -67.89 37.60 -4.77
CA LEU A 776 -67.31 37.39 -3.44
C LEU A 776 -65.80 37.15 -3.53
N ILE A 777 -65.35 36.29 -4.45
CA ILE A 777 -63.92 36.05 -4.70
C ILE A 777 -63.24 37.33 -5.18
N GLU A 778 -63.90 38.17 -5.98
CA GLU A 778 -63.39 39.47 -6.40
C GLU A 778 -63.21 40.43 -5.21
N SER A 779 -64.18 40.51 -4.29
CA SER A 779 -64.07 41.32 -3.05
C SER A 779 -62.99 40.79 -2.10
N ILE A 780 -62.94 39.47 -1.88
CA ILE A 780 -61.90 38.83 -1.05
C ILE A 780 -60.51 39.07 -1.66
N SER A 781 -60.39 38.94 -2.98
CA SER A 781 -59.12 39.18 -3.68
C SER A 781 -58.69 40.64 -3.53
N HIS A 782 -59.60 41.60 -3.64
CA HIS A 782 -59.31 43.02 -3.44
C HIS A 782 -58.83 43.32 -2.01
N ASP A 783 -59.51 42.75 -1.00
CA ASP A 783 -59.20 42.98 0.42
C ASP A 783 -57.96 42.22 0.91
N ILE A 784 -57.54 41.13 0.24
CA ILE A 784 -56.23 40.50 0.43
C ILE A 784 -55.14 41.28 -0.30
N THR A 785 -55.40 41.70 -1.55
CA THR A 785 -54.39 42.34 -2.40
C THR A 785 -53.93 43.67 -1.81
N THR A 786 -54.84 44.44 -1.22
CA THR A 786 -54.53 45.76 -0.65
C THR A 786 -53.48 45.72 0.48
N PRO A 787 -53.64 44.93 1.57
CA PRO A 787 -52.61 44.80 2.61
C PRO A 787 -51.36 44.09 2.12
N VAL A 788 -51.46 43.09 1.23
CA VAL A 788 -50.27 42.42 0.64
C VAL A 788 -49.42 43.40 -0.16
N LYS A 789 -50.07 44.23 -0.98
CA LYS A 789 -49.39 45.28 -1.76
C LYS A 789 -48.78 46.34 -0.84
N PHE A 790 -49.46 46.70 0.25
CA PHE A 790 -48.94 47.63 1.25
C PHE A 790 -47.70 47.07 1.97
N ILE A 791 -47.72 45.79 2.36
CA ILE A 791 -46.56 45.10 2.93
C ILE A 791 -45.39 45.08 1.95
N ALA A 792 -45.64 44.74 0.68
CA ALA A 792 -44.60 44.70 -0.35
C ALA A 792 -43.97 46.08 -0.56
N LEU A 793 -44.79 47.14 -0.61
CA LEU A 793 -44.32 48.51 -0.79
C LEU A 793 -43.50 48.99 0.42
N LEU A 794 -44.01 48.77 1.64
CA LEU A 794 -43.27 49.11 2.86
C LEU A 794 -41.98 48.28 3.02
N SER A 795 -41.96 47.02 2.57
CA SER A 795 -40.73 46.20 2.57
C SER A 795 -39.70 46.71 1.57
N GLN A 796 -40.13 47.24 0.43
CA GLN A 796 -39.24 47.88 -0.52
C GLN A 796 -38.66 49.19 0.04
N GLU A 797 -39.51 50.06 0.62
CA GLU A 797 -39.08 51.30 1.28
C GLU A 797 -38.17 51.03 2.49
N LEU A 798 -38.45 49.96 3.25
CA LEU A 798 -37.60 49.47 4.35
C LEU A 798 -36.19 49.13 3.86
N ASN A 799 -36.06 48.49 2.70
CA ASN A 799 -34.77 48.10 2.14
C ASN A 799 -33.99 49.29 1.56
N GLN A 800 -34.68 50.37 1.17
CA GLN A 800 -34.05 51.57 0.60
C GLN A 800 -33.72 52.63 1.64
N SER A 801 -34.43 52.66 2.77
CA SER A 801 -34.20 53.62 3.85
C SER A 801 -32.97 53.21 4.68
N GLU A 802 -32.01 54.10 4.90
CA GLU A 802 -30.84 53.85 5.77
C GLU A 802 -31.06 54.27 7.25
N ASP A 803 -32.11 55.04 7.56
CA ASP A 803 -32.44 55.45 8.93
C ASP A 803 -33.13 54.33 9.72
N LEU A 804 -32.47 53.86 10.78
CA LEU A 804 -32.94 52.79 11.68
C LEU A 804 -34.29 53.11 12.36
N LYS A 805 -34.60 54.38 12.65
CA LYS A 805 -35.90 54.74 13.26
C LYS A 805 -37.04 54.58 12.27
N THR A 806 -36.82 55.03 11.03
CA THR A 806 -37.77 54.90 9.92
C THR A 806 -37.93 53.43 9.50
N GLN A 807 -36.82 52.68 9.46
CA GLN A 807 -36.86 51.24 9.22
C GLN A 807 -37.69 50.50 10.28
N LYS A 808 -37.49 50.80 11.57
CA LYS A 808 -38.30 50.19 12.64
C LYS A 808 -39.79 50.51 12.50
N LYS A 809 -40.14 51.75 12.13
CA LYS A 809 -41.54 52.15 11.89
C LYS A 809 -42.17 51.38 10.73
N TYR A 810 -41.44 51.18 9.62
CA TYR A 810 -41.92 50.37 8.50
C TYR A 810 -42.04 48.90 8.86
N PHE A 811 -41.06 48.35 9.60
CA PHE A 811 -41.12 46.98 10.09
C PHE A 811 -42.32 46.74 11.00
N ASP A 812 -42.57 47.63 11.97
CA ASP A 812 -43.73 47.52 12.87
C ASP A 812 -45.07 47.64 12.10
N SER A 813 -45.10 48.46 11.05
CA SER A 813 -46.28 48.61 10.19
C SER A 813 -46.51 47.38 9.31
N ILE A 814 -45.44 46.78 8.77
CA ILE A 814 -45.50 45.51 8.05
C ILE A 814 -46.01 44.41 8.98
N TYR A 815 -45.47 44.32 10.20
CA TYR A 815 -45.89 43.31 11.17
C TYR A 815 -47.38 43.44 11.49
N LYS A 816 -47.85 44.63 11.87
CA LYS A 816 -49.29 44.88 12.15
C LYS A 816 -50.19 44.55 10.97
N THR A 817 -49.79 44.94 9.75
CA THR A 817 -50.58 44.66 8.54
C THR A 817 -50.59 43.16 8.23
N SER A 818 -49.49 42.46 8.46
CA SER A 818 -49.40 41.00 8.26
C SER A 818 -50.25 40.23 9.26
N GLU A 819 -50.30 40.68 10.51
CA GLU A 819 -51.13 40.08 11.56
C GLU A 819 -52.63 40.27 11.25
N GLN A 820 -53.02 41.47 10.78
CA GLN A 820 -54.39 41.73 10.34
C GLN A 820 -54.80 40.84 9.17
N LEU A 821 -53.91 40.67 8.17
CA LEU A 821 -54.16 39.79 7.03
C LEU A 821 -54.30 38.32 7.47
N TYR A 822 -53.48 37.87 8.41
CA TYR A 822 -53.58 36.51 8.94
C TYR A 822 -54.93 36.26 9.65
N LYS A 823 -55.35 37.18 10.54
CA LYS A 823 -56.66 37.10 11.20
C LYS A 823 -57.81 37.09 10.19
N PHE A 824 -57.71 37.91 9.13
CA PHE A 824 -58.68 37.94 8.05
C PHE A 824 -58.78 36.59 7.31
N THR A 825 -57.65 35.96 6.95
CA THR A 825 -57.67 34.63 6.32
C THR A 825 -58.25 33.54 7.22
N LEU A 826 -58.08 33.65 8.54
CA LEU A 826 -58.65 32.71 9.48
C LEU A 826 -60.19 32.84 9.54
N SER A 827 -60.72 34.08 9.59
CA SER A 827 -62.16 34.33 9.54
C SER A 827 -62.81 33.85 8.24
N LEU A 828 -62.12 33.96 7.11
CA LEU A 828 -62.59 33.41 5.82
C LEU A 828 -62.68 31.89 5.85
N LYS A 829 -61.66 31.22 6.41
CA LYS A 829 -61.67 29.77 6.56
C LYS A 829 -62.86 29.33 7.41
N GLU A 830 -63.04 29.96 8.57
CA GLU A 830 -64.15 29.67 9.49
C GLU A 830 -65.52 29.84 8.80
N TYR A 831 -65.72 30.93 8.05
CA TYR A 831 -66.94 31.11 7.25
C TYR A 831 -67.17 29.97 6.24
N THR A 832 -66.14 29.57 5.48
CA THR A 832 -66.31 28.50 4.47
C THR A 832 -66.62 27.13 5.07
N GLU A 833 -66.16 26.87 6.30
CA GLU A 833 -66.48 25.65 7.04
C GLU A 833 -67.92 25.71 7.57
N LEU A 834 -68.34 26.83 8.18
CA LEU A 834 -69.70 27.03 8.71
C LEU A 834 -70.78 27.06 7.62
N TYR A 835 -70.47 27.57 6.42
CA TYR A 835 -71.42 27.54 5.30
C TYR A 835 -71.66 26.13 4.76
N LYS A 836 -70.77 25.17 5.01
CA LYS A 836 -70.96 23.76 4.61
C LYS A 836 -71.69 22.91 5.64
N GLN A 837 -71.75 23.35 6.89
CA GLN A 837 -72.45 22.62 7.95
C GLN A 837 -73.96 22.70 7.74
N GLU A 838 -74.70 21.72 8.25
CA GLU A 838 -76.17 21.78 8.26
C GLU A 838 -76.65 22.92 9.16
N ASN A 839 -77.81 23.50 8.82
CA ASN A 839 -78.31 24.72 9.47
C ASN A 839 -78.88 24.49 10.87
N THR A 840 -79.21 23.24 11.17
CA THR A 840 -79.76 22.77 12.44
C THR A 840 -78.76 21.84 13.09
N ASP A 841 -78.67 21.93 14.42
CA ASP A 841 -77.96 20.98 15.26
C ASP A 841 -78.96 19.97 15.83
N ASP A 842 -78.49 18.78 16.18
CA ASP A 842 -79.34 17.75 16.82
C ASP A 842 -79.68 18.09 18.29
N ASP A 843 -78.92 19.01 18.91
CA ASP A 843 -79.13 19.47 20.29
C ASP A 843 -79.74 20.88 20.36
N GLU A 844 -80.55 21.14 21.38
CA GLU A 844 -81.05 22.49 21.69
C GLU A 844 -80.17 23.22 22.70
N TYR A 845 -79.81 24.47 22.39
CA TYR A 845 -78.94 25.31 23.22
C TYR A 845 -79.63 26.59 23.67
N SER A 846 -79.37 27.03 24.91
CA SER A 846 -79.88 28.30 25.44
C SER A 846 -79.18 29.50 24.80
N PHE A 847 -79.94 30.49 24.32
CA PHE A 847 -79.36 31.73 23.79
C PHE A 847 -78.55 32.48 24.85
N TYR A 848 -78.99 32.43 26.11
CA TYR A 848 -78.24 33.03 27.21
C TYR A 848 -76.83 32.46 27.29
N ASP A 849 -76.67 31.13 27.27
CA ASP A 849 -75.36 30.49 27.42
C ASP A 849 -74.42 30.80 26.25
N LEU A 850 -74.96 30.84 25.01
CA LEU A 850 -74.19 31.18 23.81
C LEU A 850 -73.69 32.63 23.87
N ILE A 851 -74.55 33.56 24.28
CA ILE A 851 -74.21 34.98 24.39
C ILE A 851 -73.28 35.21 25.58
N GLU A 852 -73.50 34.54 26.72
CA GLU A 852 -72.68 34.67 27.92
C GLU A 852 -71.24 34.20 27.67
N THR A 853 -71.09 33.10 26.93
CA THR A 853 -69.77 32.62 26.48
C THR A 853 -69.00 33.70 25.71
N LYS A 854 -69.69 34.48 24.87
CA LYS A 854 -69.07 35.56 24.10
C LYS A 854 -68.93 36.86 24.91
N ARG A 855 -69.86 37.15 25.81
CA ARG A 855 -69.78 38.29 26.74
C ARG A 855 -68.51 38.21 27.59
N LEU A 856 -68.27 37.06 28.23
CA LEU A 856 -67.08 36.79 29.05
C LEU A 856 -65.78 36.96 28.25
N LEU A 857 -65.77 36.54 26.99
CA LEU A 857 -64.61 36.68 26.11
C LEU A 857 -64.22 38.15 25.86
N PHE A 858 -65.22 39.04 25.76
CA PHE A 858 -65.01 40.45 25.43
C PHE A 858 -65.04 41.40 26.63
N GLU A 859 -65.31 40.88 27.83
CA GLU A 859 -65.48 41.67 29.06
C GLU A 859 -64.25 42.53 29.38
N GLU A 860 -63.04 41.94 29.34
CA GLU A 860 -61.80 42.67 29.64
C GLU A 860 -61.49 43.74 28.58
N ILE A 861 -61.74 43.44 27.30
CA ILE A 861 -61.52 44.38 26.19
C ILE A 861 -62.49 45.56 26.27
N ALA A 862 -63.74 45.29 26.64
CA ALA A 862 -64.74 46.33 26.85
C ALA A 862 -64.40 47.19 28.08
N ALA A 863 -63.97 46.56 29.19
CA ALA A 863 -63.56 47.26 30.41
C ALA A 863 -62.38 48.23 30.18
N GLN A 864 -61.41 47.85 29.33
CA GLN A 864 -60.31 48.75 28.94
C GLN A 864 -60.79 50.04 28.24
N LYS A 865 -61.99 50.01 27.64
CA LYS A 865 -62.64 51.18 27.02
C LYS A 865 -63.71 51.81 27.91
N ASN A 866 -63.78 51.42 29.18
CA ASN A 866 -64.86 51.81 30.10
C ASN A 866 -66.26 51.45 29.56
N THR A 867 -66.38 50.32 28.87
CA THR A 867 -67.63 49.83 28.30
C THR A 867 -68.08 48.58 29.05
N PHE A 868 -69.36 48.50 29.42
CA PHE A 868 -69.95 47.34 30.09
C PHE A 868 -70.84 46.54 29.14
N ILE A 869 -70.76 45.22 29.20
CA ILE A 869 -71.61 44.33 28.39
C ILE A 869 -72.60 43.62 29.32
N TYR A 870 -73.90 43.83 29.09
CA TYR A 870 -74.98 43.23 29.86
C TYR A 870 -75.71 42.19 29.02
N ASN A 871 -75.83 40.98 29.56
CA ASN A 871 -76.62 39.90 28.98
C ASN A 871 -77.89 39.71 29.82
N PHE A 872 -79.01 40.22 29.32
CA PHE A 872 -80.33 40.03 29.92
C PHE A 872 -81.19 39.11 29.05
N CYS A 873 -80.57 38.13 28.40
CA CYS A 873 -81.30 37.12 27.64
C CYS A 873 -82.05 36.17 28.60
N ASP A 874 -83.23 35.71 28.19
CA ASP A 874 -83.98 34.71 28.94
C ASP A 874 -83.27 33.34 28.86
N HIS A 875 -82.98 32.76 30.02
CA HIS A 875 -82.33 31.45 30.15
C HIS A 875 -83.17 30.29 29.57
N GLN A 876 -84.50 30.44 29.51
CA GLN A 876 -85.40 29.38 29.05
C GLN A 876 -85.52 29.29 27.53
N LEU A 877 -85.10 30.32 26.80
CA LEU A 877 -85.19 30.34 25.33
C LEU A 877 -84.05 29.54 24.71
N LYS A 878 -84.41 28.45 24.02
CA LYS A 878 -83.48 27.55 23.34
C LYS A 878 -83.68 27.55 21.83
N THR A 879 -82.64 27.11 21.12
CA THR A 879 -82.67 26.94 19.66
C THR A 879 -81.93 25.67 19.26
N GLY A 880 -82.47 24.97 18.26
CA GLY A 880 -81.80 23.89 17.52
C GLY A 880 -81.08 24.38 16.26
N LEU A 881 -80.91 25.70 16.07
CA LEU A 881 -80.06 26.21 15.01
C LEU A 881 -78.60 25.90 15.31
N ASN A 882 -77.81 25.69 14.25
CA ASN A 882 -76.42 25.33 14.34
C ASN A 882 -75.66 26.28 15.28
N LYS A 883 -75.19 25.72 16.39
CA LYS A 883 -74.55 26.46 17.47
C LYS A 883 -73.32 27.22 17.01
N ASN A 884 -72.53 26.62 16.11
CA ASN A 884 -71.30 27.22 15.62
C ASN A 884 -71.58 28.45 14.74
N ILE A 885 -72.65 28.40 13.94
CA ILE A 885 -73.11 29.55 13.15
C ILE A 885 -73.52 30.71 14.07
N LEU A 886 -74.34 30.43 15.08
CA LEU A 886 -74.79 31.46 16.03
C LEU A 886 -73.64 32.05 16.85
N LEU A 887 -72.72 31.22 17.35
CA LEU A 887 -71.55 31.69 18.08
C LEU A 887 -70.64 32.58 17.21
N ALA A 888 -70.47 32.26 15.93
CA ALA A 888 -69.71 33.09 15.00
C ALA A 888 -70.41 34.43 14.72
N VAL A 889 -71.73 34.43 14.56
CA VAL A 889 -72.55 35.64 14.40
C VAL A 889 -72.43 36.53 15.64
N PHE A 890 -72.70 36.01 16.83
CA PHE A 890 -72.60 36.78 18.07
C PHE A 890 -71.20 37.29 18.33
N HIS A 891 -70.17 36.49 18.05
CA HIS A 891 -68.78 36.95 18.18
C HIS A 891 -68.50 38.19 17.32
N ASN A 892 -68.87 38.17 16.04
CA ASN A 892 -68.64 39.30 15.13
C ASN A 892 -69.44 40.55 15.50
N ILE A 893 -70.68 40.38 15.96
CA ILE A 893 -71.53 41.52 16.34
C ILE A 893 -71.04 42.15 17.65
N ILE A 894 -70.76 41.33 18.67
CA ILE A 894 -70.29 41.82 19.97
C ILE A 894 -68.90 42.44 19.83
N ASP A 895 -67.99 41.83 19.05
CA ASP A 895 -66.67 42.41 18.76
C ASP A 895 -66.80 43.79 18.09
N ASN A 896 -67.73 43.93 17.13
CA ASN A 896 -68.00 45.23 16.50
C ASN A 896 -68.58 46.25 17.48
N ALA A 897 -69.50 45.84 18.36
CA ALA A 897 -70.06 46.72 19.39
C ALA A 897 -68.97 47.19 20.37
N VAL A 898 -68.10 46.29 20.84
CA VAL A 898 -66.98 46.59 21.75
C VAL A 898 -65.89 47.43 21.07
N LYS A 899 -65.66 47.23 19.77
CA LYS A 899 -64.73 48.06 19.00
C LYS A 899 -65.19 49.52 18.91
N ASN A 900 -66.50 49.75 18.75
CA ASN A 900 -67.06 51.06 18.41
C ASN A 900 -67.73 51.79 19.59
N THR A 901 -67.72 51.19 20.79
CA THR A 901 -68.25 51.77 22.03
C THR A 901 -67.12 52.05 23.02
N SER A 902 -67.11 53.24 23.61
CA SER A 902 -66.17 53.64 24.67
C SER A 902 -66.89 54.55 25.66
N ASN A 903 -66.70 54.32 26.96
CA ASN A 903 -67.50 54.93 28.03
C ASN A 903 -69.00 54.71 27.83
N GLY A 904 -69.40 53.46 27.55
CA GLY A 904 -70.78 53.14 27.18
C GLY A 904 -71.20 51.75 27.64
N GLU A 905 -72.31 51.27 27.08
CA GLU A 905 -72.93 50.01 27.47
C GLU A 905 -73.36 49.26 26.22
N ILE A 906 -73.25 47.94 26.27
CA ILE A 906 -73.71 47.02 25.24
C ILE A 906 -74.70 46.08 25.90
N THR A 907 -75.97 46.18 25.53
CA THR A 907 -77.05 45.43 26.17
C THR A 907 -77.63 44.44 25.19
N ILE A 908 -77.69 43.17 25.61
CA ILE A 908 -78.19 42.06 24.81
C ILE A 908 -79.41 41.47 25.51
N THR A 909 -80.53 41.40 24.81
CA THR A 909 -81.81 40.91 25.35
C THR A 909 -82.47 39.94 24.37
N THR A 910 -83.26 39.01 24.88
CA THR A 910 -84.12 38.14 24.06
C THR A 910 -85.58 38.27 24.49
N THR A 911 -86.48 38.23 23.50
CA THR A 911 -87.93 38.21 23.70
C THR A 911 -88.55 37.16 22.79
N SER A 912 -89.50 36.37 23.32
CA SER A 912 -90.23 35.38 22.54
C SER A 912 -91.60 35.91 22.14
N GLU A 913 -91.92 35.87 20.84
CA GLU A 913 -93.23 36.18 20.28
C GLU A 913 -93.81 34.91 19.61
N GLU A 914 -95.13 34.84 19.37
CA GLU A 914 -95.84 33.61 18.95
C GLU A 914 -95.27 32.89 17.71
N SER A 915 -94.47 33.56 16.88
CA SER A 915 -93.92 33.02 15.63
C SER A 915 -92.39 33.11 15.49
N HIS A 916 -91.70 33.76 16.43
CA HIS A 916 -90.25 33.97 16.33
C HIS A 916 -89.63 34.40 17.67
N ILE A 917 -88.32 34.17 17.82
CA ILE A 917 -87.49 34.70 18.89
C ILE A 917 -86.77 35.95 18.36
N GLU A 918 -86.93 37.09 19.04
CA GLU A 918 -86.21 38.33 18.75
C GLU A 918 -85.02 38.49 19.70
N ILE A 919 -83.83 38.68 19.15
CA ILE A 919 -82.60 39.01 19.86
C ILE A 919 -82.23 40.46 19.54
N LYS A 920 -82.14 41.30 20.57
CA LYS A 920 -81.72 42.70 20.44
C LYS A 920 -80.34 42.89 21.02
N ILE A 921 -79.39 43.36 20.21
CA ILE A 921 -78.05 43.77 20.63
C ILE A 921 -77.95 45.29 20.44
N THR A 922 -77.78 46.02 21.53
CA THR A 922 -77.83 47.48 21.55
C THR A 922 -76.51 48.03 22.06
N ASP A 923 -75.85 48.90 21.32
CA ASP A 923 -74.66 49.62 21.76
C ASP A 923 -74.95 51.11 21.98
N THR A 924 -74.20 51.77 22.87
CA THR A 924 -74.24 53.23 23.06
C THR A 924 -73.05 53.96 22.46
N GLY A 925 -72.37 53.33 21.50
CA GLY A 925 -71.14 53.81 20.89
C GLY A 925 -71.37 54.84 19.79
N SER A 926 -70.39 54.91 18.88
CA SER A 926 -70.43 55.82 17.72
C SER A 926 -71.60 55.56 16.77
N GLY A 927 -72.17 54.34 16.80
CA GLY A 927 -73.27 53.93 15.95
C GLY A 927 -72.89 53.76 14.48
N MET A 928 -73.69 52.98 13.75
CA MET A 928 -73.59 52.94 12.28
C MET A 928 -74.21 54.19 11.67
N SER A 929 -73.67 54.66 10.54
CA SER A 929 -74.29 55.74 9.76
C SER A 929 -75.60 55.26 9.11
N ASP A 930 -76.55 56.17 8.86
CA ASP A 930 -77.84 55.82 8.23
C ASP A 930 -77.66 55.11 6.89
N GLU A 931 -76.64 55.51 6.11
CA GLU A 931 -76.32 54.85 4.84
C GLU A 931 -75.88 53.39 5.03
N GLN A 932 -75.12 53.09 6.09
CA GLN A 932 -74.70 51.72 6.41
C GLN A 932 -75.87 50.87 6.92
N MET A 933 -76.71 51.43 7.80
CA MET A 933 -77.88 50.71 8.34
C MET A 933 -78.90 50.38 7.26
N ILE A 934 -79.16 51.32 6.34
CA ILE A 934 -80.02 51.10 5.17
C ILE A 934 -79.41 50.01 4.28
N TYR A 935 -78.12 50.12 3.96
CA TYR A 935 -77.43 49.15 3.11
C TYR A 935 -77.51 47.71 3.65
N TYR A 936 -77.20 47.50 4.93
CA TYR A 936 -77.26 46.16 5.53
C TYR A 936 -78.69 45.64 5.73
N SER A 937 -79.66 46.53 5.99
CA SER A 937 -81.08 46.15 6.11
C SER A 937 -81.71 45.83 4.74
N GLU A 938 -81.29 46.49 3.66
CA GLU A 938 -81.73 46.21 2.30
C GLU A 938 -81.18 44.89 1.74
N LEU A 939 -80.00 44.45 2.21
CA LEU A 939 -79.40 43.17 1.80
C LEU A 939 -80.31 41.97 2.10
N PHE A 940 -81.17 42.03 3.12
CA PHE A 940 -82.19 41.00 3.40
C PHE A 940 -83.50 41.17 2.62
N LYS A 941 -83.85 42.39 2.20
CA LYS A 941 -85.16 42.70 1.59
C LYS A 941 -85.19 42.54 0.06
N LYS A 942 -84.05 42.41 -0.62
CA LYS A 942 -84.00 42.19 -2.08
C LYS A 942 -84.30 40.72 -2.43
N LYS A 943 -85.44 40.48 -3.09
CA LYS A 943 -85.84 39.17 -3.65
C LYS A 943 -84.85 38.69 -4.71
N GLU A 944 -84.72 37.36 -4.80
CA GLU A 944 -83.73 36.48 -5.46
C GLU A 944 -83.15 36.85 -6.86
N ASN A 945 -83.49 37.97 -7.51
CA ASN A 945 -83.09 38.25 -8.89
C ASN A 945 -82.46 39.64 -9.17
N GLU A 946 -82.04 40.40 -8.15
CA GLU A 946 -81.24 41.62 -8.37
C GLU A 946 -79.87 41.57 -7.68
N HIS A 947 -78.82 41.85 -8.45
CA HIS A 947 -77.41 41.66 -8.07
C HIS A 947 -76.99 42.45 -6.82
N MET A 948 -76.46 41.75 -5.81
CA MET A 948 -75.78 42.36 -4.67
C MET A 948 -74.46 43.02 -5.11
N THR A 949 -74.25 44.28 -4.74
CA THR A 949 -72.97 44.99 -4.86
C THR A 949 -72.42 45.25 -3.47
N PHE A 950 -71.33 44.58 -3.12
CA PHE A 950 -70.61 44.78 -1.86
C PHE A 950 -69.96 46.18 -1.84
N LYS A 951 -70.38 47.07 -0.94
CA LYS A 951 -69.68 48.34 -0.64
C LYS A 951 -68.50 48.08 0.33
N ASN A 952 -67.49 48.95 0.34
CA ASN A 952 -66.27 48.86 1.18
C ASN A 952 -66.54 49.08 2.69
N TYR A 953 -67.47 48.34 3.28
CA TYR A 953 -67.70 48.27 4.72
C TYR A 953 -67.28 46.86 5.16
N GLY A 954 -66.40 46.74 6.16
CA GLY A 954 -65.61 45.51 6.42
C GLY A 954 -66.36 44.17 6.29
N LEU A 955 -65.67 43.16 5.74
CA LEU A 955 -66.24 41.87 5.35
C LEU A 955 -66.93 41.09 6.49
N GLY A 956 -66.57 41.35 7.76
CA GLY A 956 -67.12 40.65 8.92
C GLY A 956 -68.65 40.70 9.00
N LEU A 957 -69.25 41.88 8.82
CA LEU A 957 -70.72 42.01 8.91
C LEU A 957 -71.42 41.45 7.66
N HIS A 958 -70.76 41.48 6.49
CA HIS A 958 -71.26 40.83 5.28
C HIS A 958 -71.34 39.30 5.44
N MET A 959 -70.34 38.68 6.08
CA MET A 959 -70.36 37.25 6.39
C MET A 959 -71.45 36.91 7.41
N VAL A 960 -71.66 37.77 8.41
CA VAL A 960 -72.76 37.62 9.39
C VAL A 960 -74.13 37.65 8.70
N VAL A 961 -74.38 38.62 7.83
CA VAL A 961 -75.63 38.71 7.05
C VAL A 961 -75.90 37.41 6.27
N GLN A 962 -74.86 36.86 5.64
CA GLN A 962 -74.98 35.62 4.86
C GLN A 962 -75.26 34.38 5.71
N LEU A 963 -74.59 34.25 6.86
CA LEU A 963 -74.86 33.16 7.79
C LEU A 963 -76.29 33.24 8.35
N MET A 964 -76.79 34.45 8.59
CA MET A 964 -78.16 34.70 9.01
C MET A 964 -79.20 34.36 7.94
N MET A 965 -78.95 34.72 6.67
CA MET A 965 -79.79 34.29 5.54
C MET A 965 -79.79 32.77 5.39
N LYS A 966 -78.62 32.13 5.56
CA LYS A 966 -78.47 30.68 5.43
C LYS A 966 -79.35 29.93 6.44
N ILE A 967 -79.46 30.43 7.67
CA ILE A 967 -80.33 29.85 8.71
C ILE A 967 -81.76 30.43 8.68
N ASN A 968 -82.17 31.02 7.55
CA ASN A 968 -83.51 31.60 7.31
C ASN A 968 -83.97 32.62 8.37
N SER A 969 -83.03 33.36 8.96
CA SER A 969 -83.30 34.35 10.00
C SER A 969 -83.07 35.76 9.46
N GLU A 970 -83.83 36.73 9.97
CA GLU A 970 -83.82 38.11 9.49
C GLU A 970 -83.04 39.00 10.46
N MET A 971 -82.31 39.98 9.93
CA MET A 971 -81.52 40.91 10.75
C MET A 971 -81.75 42.34 10.26
N THR A 972 -82.04 43.25 11.17
CA THR A 972 -82.29 44.66 10.87
C THR A 972 -81.48 45.57 11.79
N PHE A 973 -81.09 46.73 11.26
CA PHE A 973 -80.23 47.70 11.92
C PHE A 973 -80.99 49.00 12.10
N HIS A 974 -80.99 49.52 13.33
CA HIS A 974 -81.71 50.72 13.74
C HIS A 974 -80.79 51.63 14.54
N GLN A 975 -81.08 52.92 14.56
CA GLN A 975 -80.35 53.85 15.41
C GLN A 975 -80.78 53.68 16.87
N ASN A 976 -79.82 53.60 17.79
CA ASN A 976 -80.11 53.59 19.22
C ASN A 976 -80.16 55.02 19.77
N THR A 977 -81.06 55.29 20.71
CA THR A 977 -81.21 56.60 21.36
C THR A 977 -80.61 56.59 22.77
N PRO A 978 -79.77 57.57 23.18
CA PRO A 978 -79.46 58.81 22.46
C PRO A 978 -78.39 58.68 21.36
N LYS A 979 -77.52 57.65 21.38
CA LYS A 979 -76.54 57.32 20.32
C LYS A 979 -76.23 55.81 20.32
N GLY A 980 -75.74 55.30 19.19
CA GLY A 980 -75.30 53.90 18.99
C GLY A 980 -76.15 53.12 17.99
N THR A 981 -75.96 51.80 17.91
CA THR A 981 -76.71 50.91 16.99
C THR A 981 -77.56 49.91 17.77
N LEU A 982 -78.81 49.75 17.36
CA LEU A 982 -79.68 48.65 17.75
C LEU A 982 -79.75 47.64 16.60
N ILE A 983 -79.27 46.44 16.87
CA ILE A 983 -79.34 45.30 15.95
C ILE A 983 -80.44 44.37 16.45
N LYS A 984 -81.43 44.10 15.60
CA LYS A 984 -82.50 43.14 15.85
C LYS A 984 -82.33 41.92 14.97
N ILE A 985 -82.26 40.75 15.58
CA ILE A 985 -82.20 39.46 14.91
C ILE A 985 -83.50 38.71 15.19
N LEU A 986 -84.20 38.28 14.15
CA LEU A 986 -85.44 37.52 14.21
C LEU A 986 -85.18 36.10 13.76
N ILE A 987 -85.28 35.16 14.69
CA ILE A 987 -85.11 33.73 14.47
C ILE A 987 -86.50 33.10 14.46
N LYS A 988 -86.91 32.52 13.33
CA LYS A 988 -88.20 31.83 13.23
C LYS A 988 -88.16 30.53 14.05
N ILE A 989 -89.19 30.29 14.86
CA ILE A 989 -89.38 29.08 15.66
C ILE A 989 -89.97 27.97 14.79
#